data_AF-G3UHI2-F1
#
_entry.id   AF-G3UHI2-F1
#
_cell.length_a   1.000
_cell.length_b   1.000
_cell.length_c   1.000
_cell.angle_alpha   90.00
_cell.angle_beta   90.00
_cell.angle_gamma   90.00
#
_symmetry.space_group_name_H-M   'P 1'
#
loop_
_entity.id
_entity.type
_entity.pdbx_description
1 polymer ?
#
loop_
_entity_poly.entity_id
_entity_poly.type
_entity_poly.pdbx_seq_one_letter_code
_entity_poly.pdbx_strand_id
1 'polypeptide(L)'
;MAASERLYELWLLYYAQKDLGYLQQWLKAFVGAFEKSISLSSLEPRRPEEAGAEVPLLPLDALHVLAEQLDQGDLEQTLLLLKLFIILCRNLENVEAGWGQVLVPKVLALLTGLVAELKGSAPRREDHGPCLESVALHALLLCEGLFDPYQTWRRQHSGEVISSKEKGKYKFPPAVLPNEFSAFFRACSSPIPHLQDLTRSIGGSTRGWESHRDLSKLPEAMFKSRRRLRACLALPSPDPESLQDADRLPPILLLRLVHLFGTAGGEQTWVRPGTFETSSQLFSGKHHVSPALDHFLRPCMSFLSCSLSRGELQCARLDLWELPAVTTWPFLTAPFYPKVLDQDTDAIAVHVVRVLTCIMSGSPSAKEVFKERIGYPQLQEILQSHGAPTHRLLQELLNMAVEGDHSTCPPPPIRNEQPVLVLMRWLPSLPTAELRFFLAQHLWWLCDSCPASRATCVQAGLVGCLLETLNTGRTLGARCQEQLLALLQALGSVSLRPLELRRLLRPPPGLNSGPGGAEAENARHAGAIIRALSGMARHQGPARALRYFDLTPSMAGIMVPPVQRWPGPGFTFHAWLCLHPAAVVPAPVTTRPLQRKQLYSFFTSSGSGFEAFFTAAGTLVVAVCTRKEYLTMSLPEVSFADSAWHCVAIVHVPGRRPFSQNLVHVYKDGHLVKTAPLRYPSLSETFTSCCIGFARLRTTTTPTGLPEPPVPAALAHAHPSLTRSQSIPASTGLGWGSGLVAPLQEGSISSTLAGTQDTRWGSPTSLEGELGAVAIFHEALQAAPLRVLCTLGPNEMAPFKPEGELHELATKLLLHYSPEACKNNICLDLSPGHGLDGRLTGHRVETWDVKDVVNCVGGMGALLPLLERVAAQPQEAEAGPAETHDLVGPELTSGHSTQGLLLPLGRSSEERMERNAVAAFLLMLRNFLQGHTVNQESLVQCQGPAIIGALLRKVPSWAMDMNVLMSTQLLMEQVAAEGCGSLLYLLYQHLLFNFHLWTLSDFAVRLGHIQYMSSIVREHRQKLRRKYGVQFILDALRTHYSSPQRERPLVADDLHTVQTSLLGLAREFLVRSFSADDMQVVLSFLAAVGDDGLVVSTLDLLLALLQGSLAQEPLAAFLLEPGNLEVLLALLVRPKSLPLLPDRVCKILRRLQQNERLPERSRQRLRLRECGLQGLVACLPEGTVSPQLCQGLYKLFLGADCLNLSDLMAVVQLSLQADLSVRLNICRQLFHLIYEQPDIVRLLARQAGWQDVLTRLYV
;
A
#
# COMPACT_ATOMS: atom_id res chain seq x y z
N MET A 1 56.72 8.61 -30.31
CA MET A 1 58.07 8.95 -30.80
C MET A 1 58.51 8.07 -31.97
N ALA A 2 58.42 6.73 -31.91
CA ALA A 2 58.85 5.87 -33.03
C ALA A 2 58.07 6.04 -34.37
N ALA A 3 56.80 6.45 -34.34
CA ALA A 3 55.98 6.61 -35.55
C ALA A 3 56.29 7.90 -36.33
N SER A 4 56.63 9.00 -35.66
CA SER A 4 56.96 10.29 -36.30
C SER A 4 58.31 10.26 -36.99
N GLU A 5 59.30 9.55 -36.42
CA GLU A 5 60.63 9.37 -37.01
C GLU A 5 60.56 8.54 -38.30
N ARG A 6 59.73 7.48 -38.32
CA ARG A 6 59.50 6.65 -39.51
C ARG A 6 58.84 7.41 -40.66
N LEU A 7 57.90 8.32 -40.35
CA LEU A 7 57.27 9.19 -41.35
C LEU A 7 58.27 10.19 -41.96
N TYR A 8 59.16 10.74 -41.14
CA TYR A 8 60.20 11.66 -41.60
C TYR A 8 61.24 10.95 -42.48
N GLU A 9 61.65 9.73 -42.11
CA GLU A 9 62.56 8.87 -42.88
C GLU A 9 61.99 8.52 -44.25
N LEU A 10 60.74 8.06 -44.32
CA LEU A 10 60.06 7.73 -45.59
C LEU A 10 59.88 8.96 -46.49
N TRP A 11 59.60 10.13 -45.91
CA TRP A 11 59.50 11.38 -46.65
C TRP A 11 60.84 11.83 -47.25
N LEU A 12 61.93 11.73 -46.47
CA LEU A 12 63.29 12.03 -46.95
C LEU A 12 63.74 11.08 -48.06
N LEU A 13 63.44 9.79 -47.94
CA LEU A 13 63.74 8.79 -48.97
C LEU A 13 62.99 9.07 -50.27
N TYR A 14 61.71 9.45 -50.18
CA TYR A 14 60.95 9.91 -51.35
C TYR A 14 61.56 11.18 -51.97
N TYR A 15 61.87 12.20 -51.17
CA TYR A 15 62.42 13.46 -51.68
C TYR A 15 63.78 13.26 -52.37
N ALA A 16 64.63 12.37 -51.84
CA ALA A 16 65.94 12.08 -52.38
C ALA A 16 65.91 11.20 -53.65
N GLN A 17 65.03 10.20 -53.71
CA GLN A 17 65.03 9.20 -54.79
C GLN A 17 63.91 9.38 -55.83
N LYS A 18 62.91 10.22 -55.53
CA LYS A 18 61.70 10.45 -56.34
C LYS A 18 60.94 9.16 -56.71
N ASP A 19 61.09 8.11 -55.91
CA ASP A 19 60.43 6.81 -56.13
C ASP A 19 59.02 6.79 -55.50
N LEU A 20 58.03 6.52 -56.35
CA LEU A 20 56.61 6.41 -55.99
C LEU A 20 56.32 5.33 -54.95
N GLY A 21 57.18 4.30 -54.83
CA GLY A 21 57.08 3.26 -53.81
C GLY A 21 57.22 3.78 -52.39
N TYR A 22 58.17 4.69 -52.15
CA TYR A 22 58.34 5.33 -50.84
C TYR A 22 57.20 6.31 -50.52
N LEU A 23 56.66 6.99 -51.54
CA LEU A 23 55.47 7.84 -51.37
C LEU A 23 54.25 7.04 -50.93
N GLN A 24 54.00 5.87 -51.53
CA GLN A 24 52.90 4.99 -51.12
C GLN A 24 53.09 4.45 -49.70
N GLN A 25 54.30 4.08 -49.31
CA GLN A 25 54.60 3.64 -47.94
C GLN A 25 54.41 4.77 -46.93
N TRP A 26 54.81 5.99 -47.29
CA TRP A 26 54.57 7.18 -46.48
C TRP A 26 53.08 7.46 -46.30
N LEU A 27 52.29 7.39 -47.38
CA LEU A 27 50.83 7.59 -47.34
C LEU A 27 50.13 6.58 -46.42
N LYS A 28 50.48 5.29 -46.52
CA LYS A 28 49.93 4.23 -45.66
C LYS A 28 50.31 4.43 -44.19
N ALA A 29 51.56 4.78 -43.91
CA ALA A 29 52.02 5.05 -42.55
C ALA A 29 51.35 6.31 -41.96
N PHE A 30 51.17 7.36 -42.76
CA PHE A 30 50.56 8.62 -42.33
C PHE A 30 49.08 8.43 -41.99
N VAL A 31 48.31 7.81 -42.88
CA VAL A 31 46.89 7.50 -42.62
C VAL A 31 46.73 6.58 -41.41
N GLY A 32 47.59 5.57 -41.25
CA GLY A 32 47.57 4.66 -40.10
C GLY A 32 47.80 5.35 -38.75
N ALA A 33 48.62 6.41 -38.70
CA ALA A 33 48.85 7.18 -37.48
C ALA A 33 47.60 7.95 -37.01
N PHE A 34 46.70 8.32 -37.93
CA PHE A 34 45.50 9.11 -37.66
C PHE A 34 44.20 8.33 -37.85
N GLU A 35 44.24 7.00 -37.99
CA GLU A 35 43.07 6.19 -38.35
C GLU A 35 41.96 6.23 -37.28
N LYS A 36 42.31 6.25 -35.99
CA LYS A 36 41.36 6.42 -34.87
C LYS A 36 40.61 7.76 -34.90
N SER A 37 41.07 8.69 -35.72
CA SER A 37 40.57 10.05 -35.82
C SER A 37 39.48 10.20 -36.91
N ILE A 38 39.30 9.19 -37.76
CA ILE A 38 38.28 9.11 -38.82
C ILE A 38 37.15 8.18 -38.34
N SER A 39 36.12 8.73 -37.69
CA SER A 39 34.96 7.95 -37.25
C SER A 39 33.81 8.05 -38.27
N LEU A 40 33.46 6.92 -38.89
CA LEU A 40 32.28 6.82 -39.77
C LEU A 40 30.98 6.61 -38.99
N SER A 41 31.07 6.02 -37.80
CA SER A 41 29.92 5.65 -36.95
C SER A 41 29.50 6.77 -35.98
N SER A 42 30.42 7.65 -35.58
CA SER A 42 30.10 8.76 -34.68
C SER A 42 29.48 9.95 -35.41
N LEU A 43 28.36 10.44 -34.86
CA LEU A 43 27.70 11.68 -35.23
C LEU A 43 27.96 12.80 -34.21
N GLU A 44 28.78 12.55 -33.19
CA GLU A 44 29.11 13.56 -32.19
C GLU A 44 29.87 14.72 -32.83
N PRO A 45 29.56 15.97 -32.46
CA PRO A 45 30.30 17.12 -32.92
C PRO A 45 31.70 17.17 -32.30
N ARG A 46 32.70 17.47 -33.11
CA ARG A 46 34.06 17.74 -32.62
C ARG A 46 34.16 19.20 -32.18
N ARG A 47 34.87 19.46 -31.08
CA ARG A 47 35.10 20.82 -30.61
C ARG A 47 36.18 21.49 -31.47
N PRO A 48 36.04 22.76 -31.86
CA PRO A 48 37.07 23.48 -32.63
C PRO A 48 38.44 23.55 -31.93
N GLU A 49 38.45 23.46 -30.60
CA GLU A 49 39.65 23.46 -29.75
C GLU A 49 40.51 22.18 -29.91
N GLU A 50 39.97 21.13 -30.53
CA GLU A 50 40.67 19.87 -30.84
C GLU A 50 41.28 19.85 -32.26
N ALA A 51 41.24 20.99 -32.98
CA ALA A 51 41.88 21.14 -34.29
C ALA A 51 43.40 21.06 -34.14
N GLY A 52 43.99 19.98 -34.65
CA GLY A 52 45.33 19.54 -34.30
C GLY A 52 46.44 20.45 -34.80
N ALA A 53 47.26 20.95 -33.87
CA ALA A 53 48.57 21.55 -34.14
C ALA A 53 49.59 20.55 -34.74
N GLU A 54 49.21 19.28 -34.91
CA GLU A 54 50.05 18.17 -35.39
C GLU A 54 49.83 17.81 -36.89
N VAL A 55 48.92 18.50 -37.61
CA VAL A 55 48.62 18.21 -39.02
C VAL A 55 49.34 19.21 -39.95
N PRO A 56 50.18 18.74 -40.90
CA PRO A 56 50.99 19.61 -41.75
C PRO A 56 50.17 20.37 -42.81
N LEU A 57 50.70 21.54 -43.21
CA LEU A 57 50.23 22.30 -44.37
C LEU A 57 50.83 21.71 -45.65
N LEU A 58 50.00 21.43 -46.65
CA LEU A 58 50.46 20.92 -47.95
C LEU A 58 50.39 22.03 -49.03
N PRO A 59 51.39 22.17 -49.91
CA PRO A 59 51.32 23.12 -51.02
C PRO A 59 50.17 22.78 -51.99
N LEU A 60 49.53 23.81 -52.55
CA LEU A 60 48.46 23.69 -53.57
C LEU A 60 48.92 22.86 -54.79
N ASP A 61 50.18 22.96 -55.21
CA ASP A 61 50.69 22.22 -56.37
C ASP A 61 50.68 20.70 -56.13
N ALA A 62 50.99 20.27 -54.91
CA ALA A 62 50.93 18.87 -54.51
C ALA A 62 49.48 18.38 -54.35
N LEU A 63 48.55 19.26 -53.96
CA LEU A 63 47.13 18.96 -53.94
C LEU A 63 46.59 18.64 -55.33
N HIS A 64 46.94 19.41 -56.36
CA HIS A 64 46.46 19.17 -57.73
C HIS A 64 46.89 17.80 -58.23
N VAL A 65 48.16 17.43 -58.02
CA VAL A 65 48.71 16.13 -58.42
C VAL A 65 48.02 14.97 -57.68
N LEU A 66 47.80 15.10 -56.36
CA LEU A 66 47.14 14.06 -55.57
C LEU A 66 45.63 13.98 -55.88
N ALA A 67 44.98 15.10 -56.20
CA ALA A 67 43.57 15.13 -56.59
C ALA A 67 43.34 14.57 -58.01
N GLU A 68 44.31 14.67 -58.92
CA GLU A 68 44.27 13.97 -60.21
C GLU A 68 44.27 12.44 -60.07
N GLN A 69 44.86 11.91 -59.01
CA GLN A 69 44.90 10.46 -58.75
C GLN A 69 43.56 9.89 -58.23
N LEU A 70 42.60 10.73 -57.84
CA LEU A 70 41.25 10.27 -57.45
C LEU A 70 40.44 9.68 -58.63
N ASP A 71 40.81 9.99 -59.88
CA ASP A 71 40.09 9.56 -61.08
C ASP A 71 40.64 8.25 -61.70
N GLN A 72 41.66 7.61 -61.09
CA GLN A 72 42.46 6.52 -61.71
C GLN A 72 41.93 5.08 -61.54
N GLY A 73 40.73 4.88 -61.00
CA GLY A 73 40.01 3.58 -61.02
C GLY A 73 40.47 2.51 -60.03
N ASP A 74 41.47 2.76 -59.18
CA ASP A 74 41.86 1.88 -58.07
C ASP A 74 41.16 2.31 -56.76
N LEU A 75 40.23 1.50 -56.27
CA LEU A 75 39.43 1.78 -55.08
C LEU A 75 40.25 1.83 -53.79
N GLU A 76 41.33 1.04 -53.66
CA GLU A 76 42.15 1.04 -52.46
C GLU A 76 43.00 2.31 -52.36
N GLN A 77 43.60 2.71 -53.50
CA GLN A 77 44.34 3.97 -53.60
C GLN A 77 43.42 5.17 -53.40
N THR A 78 42.21 5.14 -53.97
CA THR A 78 41.18 6.17 -53.79
C THR A 78 40.78 6.31 -52.33
N LEU A 79 40.54 5.19 -51.62
CA LEU A 79 40.20 5.19 -50.20
C LEU A 79 41.33 5.79 -49.34
N LEU A 80 42.57 5.45 -49.66
CA LEU A 80 43.75 5.97 -48.97
C LEU A 80 43.88 7.49 -49.15
N LEU A 81 43.66 7.99 -50.37
CA LEU A 81 43.67 9.43 -50.67
C LEU A 81 42.51 10.17 -50.00
N LEU A 82 41.30 9.59 -49.97
CA LEU A 82 40.16 10.18 -49.24
C LEU A 82 40.43 10.27 -47.74
N LYS A 83 40.98 9.21 -47.12
CA LYS A 83 41.39 9.23 -45.71
C LYS A 83 42.46 10.31 -45.46
N LEU A 84 43.45 10.43 -46.34
CA LEU A 84 44.47 11.48 -46.28
C LEU A 84 43.83 12.88 -46.31
N PHE A 85 42.95 13.16 -47.28
CA PHE A 85 42.30 14.47 -47.39
C PHE A 85 41.39 14.78 -46.19
N ILE A 86 40.69 13.78 -45.63
CA ILE A 86 39.90 13.97 -44.39
C ILE A 86 40.81 14.40 -43.24
N ILE A 87 41.99 13.80 -43.09
CA ILE A 87 42.95 14.14 -42.04
C ILE A 87 43.51 15.55 -42.26
N LEU A 88 43.92 15.87 -43.48
CA LEU A 88 44.50 17.17 -43.84
C LEU A 88 43.51 18.33 -43.69
N CYS A 89 42.23 18.12 -44.04
CA CYS A 89 41.16 19.10 -43.87
C CYS A 89 40.78 19.36 -42.40
N ARG A 90 41.35 18.61 -41.43
CA ARG A 90 41.21 18.93 -40.00
C ARG A 90 42.01 20.17 -39.62
N ASN A 91 43.08 20.49 -40.35
CA ASN A 91 43.73 21.78 -40.24
C ASN A 91 42.96 22.77 -41.14
N LEU A 92 42.24 23.69 -40.52
CA LEU A 92 41.34 24.61 -41.22
C LEU A 92 42.09 25.58 -42.16
N GLU A 93 43.39 25.80 -41.95
CA GLU A 93 44.25 26.57 -42.86
C GLU A 93 44.39 25.90 -44.23
N ASN A 94 44.34 24.57 -44.30
CA ASN A 94 44.31 23.85 -45.58
C ASN A 94 42.98 24.09 -46.32
N VAL A 95 41.88 24.32 -45.61
CA VAL A 95 40.56 24.58 -46.24
C VAL A 95 40.50 25.98 -46.86
N GLU A 96 41.15 26.97 -46.22
CA GLU A 96 41.24 28.36 -46.72
C GLU A 96 42.05 28.50 -48.01
N ALA A 97 43.07 27.66 -48.20
CA ALA A 97 43.98 27.70 -49.35
C ALA A 97 43.34 27.27 -50.69
N GLY A 98 42.04 27.42 -50.88
CA GLY A 98 41.35 27.08 -52.13
C GLY A 98 41.16 25.57 -52.38
N TRP A 99 41.46 24.72 -51.40
CA TRP A 99 41.35 23.26 -51.53
C TRP A 99 39.93 22.80 -51.85
N GLY A 100 38.92 23.50 -51.34
CA GLY A 100 37.53 23.24 -51.69
C GLY A 100 37.23 23.40 -53.19
N GLN A 101 37.88 24.35 -53.88
CA GLN A 101 37.69 24.54 -55.33
C GLN A 101 38.30 23.40 -56.16
N VAL A 102 39.34 22.75 -55.64
CA VAL A 102 40.05 21.65 -56.32
C VAL A 102 39.42 20.29 -55.99
N LEU A 103 39.12 20.04 -54.71
CA LEU A 103 38.64 18.74 -54.23
C LEU A 103 37.14 18.53 -54.45
N VAL A 104 36.30 19.55 -54.24
CA VAL A 104 34.83 19.37 -54.27
C VAL A 104 34.34 18.89 -55.64
N PRO A 105 34.75 19.46 -56.80
CA PRO A 105 34.30 18.98 -58.10
C PRO A 105 34.67 17.51 -58.37
N LYS A 106 35.90 17.12 -58.01
CA LYS A 106 36.43 15.76 -58.20
C LYS A 106 35.76 14.73 -57.29
N VAL A 107 35.58 15.07 -56.02
CA VAL A 107 34.90 14.18 -55.05
C VAL A 107 33.42 14.03 -55.38
N LEU A 108 32.75 15.09 -55.85
CA LEU A 108 31.35 15.00 -56.31
C LEU A 108 31.21 14.19 -57.60
N ALA A 109 32.14 14.29 -58.55
CA ALA A 109 32.18 13.45 -59.74
C ALA A 109 32.34 11.96 -59.36
N LEU A 110 33.30 11.67 -58.46
CA LEU A 110 33.53 10.34 -57.91
C LEU A 110 32.30 9.79 -57.18
N LEU A 111 31.67 10.58 -56.30
CA LEU A 111 30.42 10.22 -55.63
C LEU A 111 29.28 9.96 -56.61
N THR A 112 29.18 10.74 -57.69
CA THR A 112 28.16 10.55 -58.73
C THR A 112 28.35 9.20 -59.44
N GLY A 113 29.60 8.84 -59.77
CA GLY A 113 29.96 7.55 -60.35
C GLY A 113 29.68 6.38 -59.39
N LEU A 114 30.12 6.48 -58.14
CA LEU A 114 29.88 5.44 -57.11
C LEU A 114 28.39 5.23 -56.83
N VAL A 115 27.60 6.30 -56.76
CA VAL A 115 26.14 6.21 -56.60
C VAL A 115 25.50 5.57 -57.82
N ALA A 116 25.99 5.81 -59.04
CA ALA A 116 25.50 5.15 -60.24
C ALA A 116 25.88 3.65 -60.29
N GLU A 117 27.10 3.28 -59.89
CA GLU A 117 27.55 1.88 -59.80
C GLU A 117 26.82 1.09 -58.71
N LEU A 118 26.59 1.70 -57.54
CA LEU A 118 25.77 1.11 -56.47
C LEU A 118 24.31 0.89 -56.92
N LYS A 119 23.83 1.68 -57.90
CA LYS A 119 22.47 1.57 -58.48
C LYS A 119 22.37 0.59 -59.65
N GLY A 120 23.43 0.33 -60.40
CA GLY A 120 23.40 -0.47 -61.64
C GLY A 120 23.09 -1.96 -61.43
N SER A 121 22.43 -2.58 -62.42
CA SER A 121 22.06 -4.01 -62.47
C SER A 121 23.08 -4.88 -63.24
N ALA A 122 24.37 -4.58 -63.14
CA ALA A 122 25.43 -5.42 -63.73
C ALA A 122 25.83 -6.54 -62.74
N PRO A 123 26.27 -7.72 -63.22
CA PRO A 123 26.60 -8.86 -62.35
C PRO A 123 27.76 -8.47 -61.44
N ARG A 124 27.45 -8.31 -60.14
CA ARG A 124 28.43 -7.95 -59.12
C ARG A 124 29.37 -9.14 -58.89
N ARG A 125 30.68 -8.91 -58.91
CA ARG A 125 31.62 -9.79 -58.19
C ARG A 125 31.33 -9.60 -56.70
N GLU A 126 31.00 -10.67 -55.99
CA GLU A 126 30.43 -10.65 -54.63
C GLU A 126 31.29 -9.92 -53.57
N ASP A 127 32.57 -9.63 -53.86
CA ASP A 127 33.51 -9.01 -52.91
C ASP A 127 33.67 -7.47 -53.00
N HIS A 128 33.10 -6.79 -53.99
CA HIS A 128 33.39 -5.34 -54.22
C HIS A 128 32.39 -4.35 -53.58
N GLY A 129 31.22 -4.83 -53.13
CA GLY A 129 30.15 -4.00 -52.54
C GLY A 129 30.53 -3.19 -51.28
N PRO A 130 31.09 -3.80 -50.22
CA PRO A 130 31.44 -3.10 -48.99
C PRO A 130 32.62 -2.11 -49.17
N CYS A 131 33.51 -2.36 -50.15
CA CYS A 131 34.59 -1.45 -50.48
C CYS A 131 34.04 -0.16 -51.13
N LEU A 132 33.11 -0.28 -52.08
CA LEU A 132 32.43 0.85 -52.71
C LEU A 132 31.63 1.69 -51.70
N GLU A 133 30.92 1.03 -50.78
CA GLU A 133 30.21 1.71 -49.69
C GLU A 133 31.16 2.48 -48.76
N SER A 134 32.29 1.86 -48.40
CA SER A 134 33.33 2.50 -47.59
C SER A 134 33.90 3.74 -48.29
N VAL A 135 34.26 3.66 -49.57
CA VAL A 135 34.76 4.80 -50.35
C VAL A 135 33.72 5.92 -50.42
N ALA A 136 32.44 5.59 -50.66
CA ALA A 136 31.36 6.56 -50.69
C ALA A 136 31.14 7.25 -49.33
N LEU A 137 31.20 6.51 -48.21
CA LEU A 137 31.07 7.08 -46.87
C LEU A 137 32.22 8.03 -46.51
N HIS A 138 33.45 7.69 -46.89
CA HIS A 138 34.61 8.57 -46.67
C HIS A 138 34.55 9.81 -47.56
N ALA A 139 34.12 9.68 -48.82
CA ALA A 139 33.92 10.82 -49.71
C ALA A 139 32.84 11.78 -49.18
N LEU A 140 31.72 11.25 -48.65
CA LEU A 140 30.68 12.08 -48.00
C LEU A 140 31.20 12.78 -46.74
N LEU A 141 32.03 12.12 -45.94
CA LEU A 141 32.65 12.70 -44.75
C LEU A 141 33.62 13.84 -45.11
N LEU A 142 34.38 13.69 -46.19
CA LEU A 142 35.25 14.74 -46.71
C LEU A 142 34.44 15.96 -47.18
N CYS A 143 33.36 15.74 -47.94
CA CYS A 143 32.46 16.82 -48.34
C CYS A 143 31.83 17.53 -47.14
N GLU A 144 31.41 16.79 -46.11
CA GLU A 144 30.88 17.36 -44.88
C GLU A 144 31.88 18.31 -44.20
N GLY A 145 33.16 17.93 -44.12
CA GLY A 145 34.23 18.77 -43.57
C GLY A 145 34.58 19.99 -44.42
N LEU A 146 34.36 19.93 -45.74
CA LEU A 146 34.60 21.06 -46.65
C LEU A 146 33.42 22.06 -46.67
N PHE A 147 32.17 21.58 -46.54
CA PHE A 147 30.98 22.44 -46.52
C PHE A 147 30.61 22.98 -45.12
N ASP A 148 30.99 22.30 -44.04
CA ASP A 148 30.76 22.76 -42.66
C ASP A 148 32.02 22.52 -41.80
N PRO A 149 33.10 23.31 -42.00
CA PRO A 149 34.39 23.11 -41.34
C PRO A 149 34.32 23.17 -39.81
N TYR A 150 33.35 23.92 -39.26
CA TYR A 150 33.13 24.05 -37.82
C TYR A 150 32.09 23.07 -37.26
N GLN A 151 31.58 22.14 -38.08
CA GLN A 151 30.55 21.16 -37.73
C GLN A 151 29.34 21.78 -37.02
N THR A 152 28.95 22.99 -37.45
CA THR A 152 27.87 23.77 -36.87
C THR A 152 26.55 23.01 -36.85
N TRP A 153 26.30 22.18 -37.87
CA TRP A 153 25.12 21.35 -37.94
C TRP A 153 25.12 20.25 -36.87
N ARG A 154 26.24 19.55 -36.66
CA ARG A 154 26.35 18.50 -35.62
C ARG A 154 26.24 19.07 -34.22
N ARG A 155 26.85 20.24 -33.97
CA ARG A 155 26.79 20.95 -32.68
C ARG A 155 25.36 21.38 -32.35
N GLN A 156 24.63 21.91 -33.32
CA GLN A 156 23.21 22.23 -33.15
C GLN A 156 22.35 20.97 -32.96
N HIS A 157 22.67 19.88 -33.65
CA HIS A 157 21.97 18.60 -33.49
C HIS A 157 22.21 17.96 -32.12
N SER A 158 23.36 18.20 -31.48
CA SER A 158 23.63 17.78 -30.09
C SER A 158 23.04 18.73 -29.04
N GLY A 159 22.20 19.69 -29.44
CA GLY A 159 21.55 20.65 -28.55
C GLY A 159 22.38 21.89 -28.20
N GLU A 160 23.52 22.11 -28.86
CA GLU A 160 24.39 23.27 -28.59
C GLU A 160 23.86 24.54 -29.27
N VAL A 161 23.64 25.60 -28.49
CA VAL A 161 23.13 26.89 -29.01
C VAL A 161 24.29 27.77 -29.48
N ILE A 162 24.59 27.71 -30.78
CA ILE A 162 25.66 28.52 -31.39
C ILE A 162 25.20 29.97 -31.56
N SER A 163 25.74 30.87 -30.74
CA SER A 163 25.40 32.30 -30.77
C SER A 163 25.94 33.00 -32.04
N SER A 164 25.27 34.06 -32.50
CA SER A 164 25.77 34.91 -33.59
C SER A 164 27.15 35.52 -33.30
N LYS A 165 27.47 35.73 -32.02
CA LYS A 165 28.75 36.25 -31.54
C LYS A 165 29.88 35.22 -31.61
N GLU A 166 29.56 33.93 -31.52
CA GLU A 166 30.51 32.83 -31.74
C GLU A 166 30.73 32.59 -33.23
N LYS A 167 29.65 32.66 -34.04
CA LYS A 167 29.75 32.61 -35.50
C LYS A 167 30.62 33.73 -36.07
N GLY A 168 30.54 34.93 -35.50
CA GLY A 168 31.42 36.05 -35.87
C GLY A 168 32.91 35.84 -35.54
N LYS A 169 33.28 34.77 -34.84
CA LYS A 169 34.68 34.38 -34.56
C LYS A 169 35.20 33.32 -35.55
N TYR A 170 34.36 32.81 -36.44
CA TYR A 170 34.77 31.85 -37.46
C TYR A 170 35.63 32.56 -38.50
N LYS A 171 36.90 32.15 -38.58
CA LYS A 171 37.91 32.73 -39.46
C LYS A 171 37.83 32.18 -40.89
N PHE A 172 37.36 30.94 -41.07
CA PHE A 172 37.46 30.22 -42.34
C PHE A 172 36.08 29.99 -42.96
N PRO A 173 35.81 30.45 -44.20
CA PRO A 173 34.52 30.25 -44.85
C PRO A 173 34.33 28.80 -45.37
N PRO A 174 33.08 28.31 -45.47
CA PRO A 174 32.79 27.01 -46.08
C PRO A 174 33.05 26.99 -47.59
N ALA A 175 33.28 25.81 -48.16
CA ALA A 175 33.49 25.64 -49.60
C ALA A 175 32.25 26.05 -50.42
N VAL A 176 32.48 26.73 -51.55
CA VAL A 176 31.41 27.13 -52.48
C VAL A 176 30.89 25.91 -53.24
N LEU A 177 29.57 25.82 -53.40
CA LEU A 177 28.91 24.77 -54.17
C LEU A 177 29.25 24.89 -55.67
N PRO A 178 29.89 23.88 -56.29
CA PRO A 178 30.24 23.93 -57.71
C PRO A 178 29.10 23.36 -58.58
N ASN A 179 29.17 23.58 -59.90
CA ASN A 179 28.11 23.22 -60.84
C ASN A 179 27.81 21.71 -60.89
N GLU A 180 28.82 20.88 -60.61
CA GLU A 180 28.78 19.42 -60.53
C GLU A 180 27.86 18.93 -59.41
N PHE A 181 27.61 19.76 -58.38
CA PHE A 181 26.65 19.44 -57.32
C PHE A 181 25.24 19.22 -57.86
N SER A 182 24.85 19.92 -58.94
CA SER A 182 23.54 19.73 -59.56
C SER A 182 23.39 18.37 -60.25
N ALA A 183 24.49 17.84 -60.79
CA ALA A 183 24.54 16.51 -61.41
C ALA A 183 24.53 15.42 -60.33
N PHE A 184 25.31 15.59 -59.26
CA PHE A 184 25.30 14.74 -58.09
C PHE A 184 23.92 14.70 -57.40
N PHE A 185 23.30 15.87 -57.17
CA PHE A 185 21.97 15.98 -56.57
C PHE A 185 20.90 15.27 -57.42
N ARG A 186 20.93 15.46 -58.75
CA ARG A 186 20.04 14.74 -59.67
C ARG A 186 20.27 13.24 -59.62
N ALA A 187 21.52 12.80 -59.67
CA ALA A 187 21.88 11.39 -59.55
C ALA A 187 21.39 10.79 -58.22
N CYS A 188 21.51 11.48 -57.08
CA CYS A 188 21.00 11.03 -55.79
C CYS A 188 19.47 11.07 -55.66
N SER A 189 18.80 12.00 -56.34
CA SER A 189 17.34 12.22 -56.27
C SER A 189 16.49 11.28 -57.13
N SER A 190 17.08 10.61 -58.13
CA SER A 190 16.34 9.71 -59.03
C SER A 190 15.52 8.57 -58.37
N PRO A 191 15.93 7.95 -57.23
CA PRO A 191 15.21 6.85 -56.61
C PRO A 191 14.11 7.30 -55.63
N ILE A 192 13.94 8.62 -55.41
CA ILE A 192 12.94 9.16 -54.48
C ILE A 192 11.89 9.94 -55.31
N PRO A 193 10.72 9.34 -55.62
CA PRO A 193 9.74 9.95 -56.53
C PRO A 193 9.28 11.36 -56.09
N HIS A 194 9.28 11.65 -54.79
CA HIS A 194 8.89 12.96 -54.26
C HIS A 194 10.00 14.04 -54.29
N LEU A 195 11.27 13.67 -54.49
CA LEU A 195 12.34 14.64 -54.80
C LEU A 195 12.39 14.97 -56.30
N GLN A 196 11.80 14.11 -57.16
CA GLN A 196 11.60 14.43 -58.57
C GLN A 196 10.61 15.59 -58.78
N ASP A 197 9.60 15.71 -57.91
CA ASP A 197 8.67 16.85 -57.92
C ASP A 197 9.38 18.17 -57.49
N LEU A 198 10.36 18.07 -56.59
CA LEU A 198 11.19 19.19 -56.18
C LEU A 198 12.11 19.66 -57.31
N THR A 199 12.73 18.71 -58.03
CA THR A 199 13.57 18.99 -59.20
C THR A 199 12.75 19.45 -60.41
N ARG A 200 11.47 19.03 -60.55
CA ARG A 200 10.53 19.61 -61.55
C ARG A 200 10.05 21.02 -61.16
N SER A 201 9.79 21.27 -59.87
CA SER A 201 9.41 22.60 -59.36
C SER A 201 10.55 23.61 -59.46
N ILE A 202 11.79 23.17 -59.24
CA ILE A 202 13.00 23.98 -59.41
C ILE A 202 13.44 24.03 -60.90
N GLY A 203 13.15 22.99 -61.67
CA GLY A 203 13.51 22.83 -63.08
C GLY A 203 12.54 23.44 -64.09
N GLY A 204 11.51 24.16 -63.63
CA GLY A 204 10.57 24.90 -64.50
C GLY A 204 11.19 26.10 -65.23
N SER A 205 12.43 26.47 -64.91
CA SER A 205 13.20 27.46 -65.66
C SER A 205 14.45 26.79 -66.25
N THR A 206 14.37 26.37 -67.51
CA THR A 206 15.46 25.73 -68.27
C THR A 206 16.62 26.68 -68.61
N ARG A 207 16.72 27.84 -67.94
CA ARG A 207 17.90 28.71 -67.95
C ARG A 207 18.15 29.25 -66.55
N GLY A 208 19.29 28.88 -65.97
CA GLY A 208 19.88 29.56 -64.81
C GLY A 208 19.81 28.79 -63.49
N TRP A 209 20.77 27.89 -63.24
CA TRP A 209 21.31 27.68 -61.89
C TRP A 209 22.39 28.73 -61.55
N GLU A 210 22.52 29.77 -62.36
CA GLU A 210 23.60 30.78 -62.32
C GLU A 210 23.34 31.93 -61.33
N SER A 211 22.21 31.95 -60.63
CA SER A 211 21.86 33.04 -59.68
C SER A 211 21.78 32.53 -58.24
N HIS A 212 22.55 33.18 -57.35
CA HIS A 212 22.56 32.96 -55.90
C HIS A 212 21.15 32.98 -55.21
N ARG A 213 20.11 33.49 -55.88
CA ARG A 213 18.74 33.58 -55.33
C ARG A 213 17.91 32.30 -55.40
N ASP A 214 18.24 31.34 -56.27
CA ASP A 214 17.46 30.09 -56.38
C ASP A 214 18.01 29.00 -55.44
N LEU A 215 19.29 29.07 -55.09
CA LEU A 215 19.93 28.23 -54.06
C LEU A 215 19.40 28.51 -52.64
N SER A 216 18.85 29.70 -52.38
CA SER A 216 18.28 30.03 -51.05
C SER A 216 16.92 29.37 -50.78
N LYS A 217 16.27 28.79 -51.80
CA LYS A 217 15.00 28.03 -51.66
C LYS A 217 15.24 26.53 -51.44
N LEU A 218 16.44 26.04 -51.73
CA LEU A 218 16.84 24.65 -51.55
C LEU A 218 16.67 24.17 -50.10
N PRO A 219 17.03 24.93 -49.04
CA PRO A 219 16.87 24.49 -47.65
C PRO A 219 15.41 24.31 -47.24
N GLU A 220 14.51 25.21 -47.65
CA GLU A 220 13.07 25.12 -47.32
C GLU A 220 12.41 23.94 -48.03
N ALA A 221 12.80 23.72 -49.30
CA ALA A 221 12.39 22.59 -50.11
C ALA A 221 12.93 21.26 -49.55
N MET A 222 14.17 21.26 -49.04
CA MET A 222 14.82 20.14 -48.36
C MET A 222 14.25 19.87 -46.96
N PHE A 223 13.75 20.88 -46.24
CA PHE A 223 13.07 20.70 -44.96
C PHE A 223 11.67 20.09 -45.14
N LYS A 224 10.94 20.53 -46.18
CA LYS A 224 9.66 19.94 -46.60
C LYS A 224 9.85 18.51 -47.11
N SER A 225 10.90 18.25 -47.88
CA SER A 225 11.23 16.90 -48.34
C SER A 225 11.75 16.03 -47.19
N ARG A 226 12.48 16.55 -46.18
CA ARG A 226 12.89 15.80 -44.96
C ARG A 226 11.70 15.27 -44.16
N ARG A 227 10.63 16.07 -43.99
CA ARG A 227 9.37 15.61 -43.37
C ARG A 227 8.71 14.50 -44.19
N ARG A 228 8.76 14.61 -45.52
CA ARG A 228 8.17 13.62 -46.45
C ARG A 228 9.03 12.38 -46.65
N LEU A 229 10.36 12.48 -46.64
CA LEU A 229 11.31 11.38 -46.73
C LEU A 229 11.34 10.54 -45.46
N ARG A 230 11.20 11.16 -44.28
CA ARG A 230 10.92 10.43 -43.04
C ARG A 230 9.57 9.72 -43.06
N ALA A 231 8.57 10.31 -43.73
CA ALA A 231 7.29 9.65 -43.94
C ALA A 231 7.38 8.48 -44.93
N CYS A 232 8.11 8.64 -46.05
CA CYS A 232 8.29 7.61 -47.07
C CYS A 232 9.16 6.44 -46.61
N LEU A 233 10.23 6.69 -45.84
CA LEU A 233 11.05 5.64 -45.23
C LEU A 233 10.34 4.92 -44.07
N ALA A 234 9.19 5.43 -43.61
CA ALA A 234 8.37 4.84 -42.55
C ALA A 234 7.01 4.30 -43.05
N LEU A 235 6.74 4.36 -44.36
CA LEU A 235 5.54 3.81 -45.01
C LEU A 235 5.87 2.45 -45.66
N PRO A 236 5.18 1.35 -45.33
CA PRO A 236 4.90 0.33 -46.34
C PRO A 236 3.70 0.86 -47.16
N SER A 237 3.94 1.31 -48.39
CA SER A 237 2.85 1.61 -49.34
C SER A 237 2.43 0.32 -50.08
N PRO A 238 1.18 0.22 -50.56
CA PRO A 238 0.51 -1.06 -50.78
C PRO A 238 0.75 -1.74 -52.15
N ASP A 239 1.66 -1.24 -53.00
CA ASP A 239 1.91 -1.81 -54.33
C ASP A 239 3.38 -2.23 -54.54
N PRO A 240 3.70 -3.54 -54.58
CA PRO A 240 5.07 -4.06 -54.58
C PRO A 240 5.85 -3.88 -55.90
N GLU A 241 5.22 -3.40 -56.98
CA GLU A 241 5.88 -3.29 -58.30
C GLU A 241 6.54 -1.92 -58.56
N SER A 242 6.22 -0.87 -57.79
CA SER A 242 6.71 0.49 -58.06
C SER A 242 8.00 0.90 -57.30
N LEU A 243 8.54 0.02 -56.44
CA LEU A 243 9.71 0.32 -55.58
C LEU A 243 10.94 -0.57 -55.78
N GLN A 244 10.94 -1.49 -56.75
CA GLN A 244 12.13 -2.30 -57.07
C GLN A 244 13.36 -1.48 -57.51
N ASP A 245 13.17 -0.20 -57.85
CA ASP A 245 14.26 0.71 -58.21
C ASP A 245 14.79 1.58 -57.05
N ALA A 246 14.12 1.62 -55.88
CA ALA A 246 14.50 2.50 -54.76
C ALA A 246 15.31 1.80 -53.65
N ASP A 247 15.35 0.47 -53.61
CA ASP A 247 16.00 -0.35 -52.56
C ASP A 247 17.50 -0.63 -52.76
N ARG A 248 18.21 0.10 -53.64
CA ARG A 248 19.60 -0.23 -53.99
C ARG A 248 20.71 0.48 -53.21
N LEU A 249 20.40 1.44 -52.33
CA LEU A 249 21.40 2.19 -51.56
C LEU A 249 21.38 1.85 -50.05
N PRO A 250 22.55 1.59 -49.42
CA PRO A 250 22.65 1.35 -47.97
C PRO A 250 22.07 2.48 -47.10
N PRO A 251 21.35 2.18 -45.99
CA PRO A 251 20.72 3.18 -45.13
C PRO A 251 21.70 4.21 -44.53
N ILE A 252 22.93 3.80 -44.24
CA ILE A 252 23.97 4.68 -43.69
C ILE A 252 24.45 5.72 -44.71
N LEU A 253 24.48 5.36 -46.00
CA LEU A 253 24.76 6.29 -47.09
C LEU A 253 23.62 7.30 -47.27
N LEU A 254 22.36 6.85 -47.20
CA LEU A 254 21.20 7.74 -47.27
C LEU A 254 21.20 8.76 -46.12
N LEU A 255 21.52 8.33 -44.90
CA LEU A 255 21.63 9.23 -43.75
C LEU A 255 22.74 10.28 -43.94
N ARG A 256 23.91 9.86 -44.44
CA ARG A 256 25.04 10.77 -44.72
C ARG A 256 24.77 11.73 -45.87
N LEU A 257 24.02 11.32 -46.89
CA LEU A 257 23.56 12.19 -47.97
C LEU A 257 22.61 13.28 -47.45
N VAL A 258 21.65 12.91 -46.59
CA VAL A 258 20.75 13.89 -45.95
C VAL A 258 21.54 14.89 -45.10
N HIS A 259 22.56 14.42 -44.40
CA HIS A 259 23.44 15.28 -43.62
C HIS A 259 24.21 16.29 -44.50
N LEU A 260 24.82 15.81 -45.59
CA LEU A 260 25.54 16.64 -46.56
C LEU A 260 24.65 17.72 -47.18
N PHE A 261 23.39 17.41 -47.50
CA PHE A 261 22.47 18.41 -48.04
C PHE A 261 22.03 19.44 -46.99
N GLY A 262 22.05 19.07 -45.71
CA GLY A 262 21.83 20.00 -44.60
C GLY A 262 22.97 20.97 -44.40
N THR A 263 24.22 20.53 -44.59
CA THR A 263 25.42 21.37 -44.44
C THR A 263 25.67 22.29 -45.64
N ALA A 264 25.28 21.87 -46.85
CA ALA A 264 25.39 22.68 -48.08
C ALA A 264 24.45 23.92 -48.12
N GLY A 265 23.42 23.98 -47.27
CA GLY A 265 22.46 25.08 -47.21
C GLY A 265 23.00 26.30 -46.45
N GLY A 266 23.81 27.13 -47.13
CA GLY A 266 24.49 28.28 -46.54
C GLY A 266 23.60 29.34 -45.83
N GLU A 267 24.21 29.92 -44.79
CA GLU A 267 24.01 31.16 -44.00
C GLU A 267 22.68 31.93 -43.83
N GLN A 268 21.65 31.91 -44.68
CA GLN A 268 20.58 32.93 -44.58
C GLN A 268 19.21 32.54 -44.01
N THR A 269 18.93 31.28 -43.67
CA THR A 269 17.59 30.90 -43.19
C THR A 269 17.60 29.77 -42.15
N TRP A 270 18.29 29.98 -41.04
CA TRP A 270 18.11 29.19 -39.81
C TRP A 270 17.41 30.05 -38.75
N VAL A 271 16.10 30.27 -38.93
CA VAL A 271 15.27 31.01 -37.95
C VAL A 271 14.93 30.07 -36.79
N ARG A 272 15.07 30.58 -35.55
CA ARG A 272 14.70 29.91 -34.29
C ARG A 272 13.23 29.44 -34.33
N PRO A 273 12.88 28.25 -33.77
CA PRO A 273 11.49 27.80 -33.62
C PRO A 273 10.75 28.51 -32.47
N GLY A 274 10.83 29.85 -32.41
CA GLY A 274 10.22 30.67 -31.37
C GLY A 274 9.68 32.02 -31.85
N THR A 275 9.77 32.34 -33.15
CA THR A 275 9.22 33.56 -33.73
C THR A 275 8.62 33.25 -35.10
N PHE A 276 7.42 32.67 -35.08
CA PHE A 276 6.50 32.64 -36.23
C PHE A 276 5.08 32.95 -35.71
N GLU A 277 4.95 34.08 -35.03
CA GLU A 277 3.70 34.83 -34.99
C GLU A 277 3.84 35.96 -36.02
N THR A 278 2.79 36.23 -36.79
CA THR A 278 2.70 37.24 -37.88
C THR A 278 3.22 36.86 -39.28
N SER A 279 2.55 35.88 -39.92
CA SER A 279 2.35 35.92 -41.38
C SER A 279 1.09 35.12 -41.78
N SER A 280 -0.04 35.54 -41.21
CA SER A 280 -1.39 35.18 -41.64
C SER A 280 -1.77 36.02 -42.86
N GLN A 281 -1.73 35.48 -44.09
CA GLN A 281 -2.58 35.96 -45.21
C GLN A 281 -2.51 35.18 -46.55
N LEU A 282 -1.73 34.10 -46.73
CA LEU A 282 -1.52 33.51 -48.07
C LEU A 282 -2.07 32.10 -48.34
N PHE A 283 -2.90 31.53 -47.46
CA PHE A 283 -3.51 30.21 -47.70
C PHE A 283 -5.04 30.23 -47.53
N SER A 284 -5.73 30.93 -48.44
CA SER A 284 -7.16 30.71 -48.69
C SER A 284 -7.34 29.76 -49.89
N GLY A 285 -6.96 28.49 -49.71
CA GLY A 285 -7.16 27.46 -50.72
C GLY A 285 -7.96 26.31 -50.12
N LYS A 286 -9.27 26.28 -50.39
CA LYS A 286 -10.16 25.17 -50.03
C LYS A 286 -9.68 23.89 -50.71
N HIS A 287 -8.99 23.00 -49.99
CA HIS A 287 -8.82 21.62 -50.41
C HIS A 287 -9.12 20.68 -49.25
N HIS A 288 -10.10 19.81 -49.47
CA HIS A 288 -10.49 18.70 -48.62
C HIS A 288 -9.26 17.85 -48.25
N VAL A 289 -9.03 17.65 -46.96
CA VAL A 289 -8.10 16.63 -46.46
C VAL A 289 -8.94 15.44 -45.99
N SER A 290 -8.93 14.39 -46.81
CA SER A 290 -9.57 13.09 -46.57
C SER A 290 -8.58 12.14 -45.83
N PRO A 291 -8.82 10.81 -45.65
CA PRO A 291 -8.44 9.98 -44.48
C PRO A 291 -6.94 9.65 -44.31
N ALA A 292 -6.04 10.44 -44.89
CA ALA A 292 -4.59 10.23 -44.89
C ALA A 292 -3.93 10.36 -43.50
N LEU A 293 -4.55 11.05 -42.53
CA LEU A 293 -3.99 11.23 -41.19
C LEU A 293 -4.00 9.92 -40.37
N ASP A 294 -5.04 9.11 -40.54
CA ASP A 294 -5.19 7.81 -39.88
C ASP A 294 -4.25 6.75 -40.49
N HIS A 295 -3.88 6.95 -41.76
CA HIS A 295 -2.89 6.13 -42.48
C HIS A 295 -1.44 6.55 -42.19
N PHE A 296 -1.20 7.77 -41.72
CA PHE A 296 0.13 8.30 -41.38
C PHE A 296 0.61 7.87 -39.98
N LEU A 297 -0.31 7.77 -39.01
CA LEU A 297 0.04 7.44 -37.62
C LEU A 297 0.25 5.93 -37.38
N ARG A 298 -0.48 5.06 -38.11
CA ARG A 298 -0.37 3.59 -37.96
C ARG A 298 1.04 3.02 -38.24
N PRO A 299 1.75 3.43 -39.31
CA PRO A 299 3.07 2.88 -39.66
C PRO A 299 4.22 3.44 -38.81
N CYS A 300 4.19 4.72 -38.44
CA CYS A 300 5.18 5.28 -37.50
C CYS A 300 5.09 4.60 -36.12
N MET A 301 3.88 4.19 -35.73
CA MET A 301 3.62 3.45 -34.49
C MET A 301 4.00 1.96 -34.58
N SER A 302 3.89 1.32 -35.76
CA SER A 302 4.41 -0.05 -35.98
C SER A 302 5.94 -0.07 -36.04
N PHE A 303 6.58 0.96 -36.60
CA PHE A 303 8.04 1.11 -36.58
C PHE A 303 8.57 1.29 -35.16
N LEU A 304 7.96 2.18 -34.35
CA LEU A 304 8.31 2.32 -32.93
C LEU A 304 8.05 1.04 -32.13
N SER A 305 6.91 0.36 -32.35
CA SER A 305 6.58 -0.93 -31.73
C SER A 305 7.55 -2.06 -32.11
N CYS A 306 7.99 -2.13 -33.36
CA CYS A 306 8.89 -3.17 -33.88
C CYS A 306 10.36 -2.91 -33.50
N SER A 307 10.77 -1.64 -33.38
CA SER A 307 12.09 -1.27 -32.84
C SER A 307 12.19 -1.48 -31.32
N LEU A 308 11.07 -1.40 -30.58
CA LEU A 308 11.00 -1.66 -29.14
C LEU A 308 11.02 -3.16 -28.79
N SER A 309 10.54 -4.04 -29.67
CA SER A 309 10.54 -5.51 -29.44
C SER A 309 11.89 -6.18 -29.67
N ARG A 310 12.82 -5.54 -30.39
CA ARG A 310 14.15 -6.09 -30.73
C ARG A 310 15.30 -5.69 -29.81
N GLY A 311 15.08 -4.80 -28.83
CA GLY A 311 16.09 -4.50 -27.80
C GLY A 311 17.37 -3.79 -28.27
N GLU A 312 17.43 -3.28 -29.51
CA GLU A 312 18.66 -2.75 -30.12
C GLU A 312 19.00 -1.28 -29.76
N LEU A 313 18.25 -0.63 -28.86
CA LEU A 313 18.45 0.79 -28.52
C LEU A 313 18.72 0.99 -27.02
N GLN A 314 19.90 0.56 -26.58
CA GLN A 314 20.44 0.92 -25.25
C GLN A 314 21.23 2.25 -25.25
N CYS A 315 21.75 2.71 -26.41
CA CYS A 315 22.55 3.94 -26.49
C CYS A 315 21.77 5.23 -26.86
N ALA A 316 20.51 5.16 -27.33
CA ALA A 316 19.79 6.33 -27.87
C ALA A 316 18.64 6.87 -26.99
N ARG A 317 18.60 6.48 -25.71
CA ARG A 317 17.47 6.79 -24.81
C ARG A 317 17.33 8.27 -24.40
N LEU A 318 18.37 9.08 -24.57
CA LEU A 318 18.34 10.52 -24.27
C LEU A 318 17.96 11.37 -25.51
N ASP A 319 18.40 10.98 -26.70
CA ASP A 319 18.18 11.77 -27.93
C ASP A 319 16.78 11.57 -28.56
N LEU A 320 16.07 10.50 -28.18
CA LEU A 320 14.72 10.20 -28.65
C LEU A 320 13.61 10.98 -27.92
N TRP A 321 13.89 11.69 -26.82
CA TRP A 321 12.88 12.54 -26.15
C TRP A 321 12.58 13.82 -26.94
N GLU A 322 13.58 14.38 -27.64
CA GLU A 322 13.43 15.65 -28.34
C GLU A 322 12.70 15.55 -29.70
N LEU A 323 12.53 14.34 -30.25
CA LEU A 323 11.97 14.13 -31.59
C LEU A 323 10.43 13.92 -31.62
N PRO A 324 9.80 13.14 -30.71
CA PRO A 324 8.35 12.97 -30.64
C PRO A 324 7.65 14.10 -29.89
N ALA A 325 8.16 14.51 -28.71
CA ALA A 325 7.49 15.51 -27.87
C ALA A 325 7.43 16.90 -28.53
N VAL A 326 8.49 17.29 -29.25
CA VAL A 326 8.55 18.57 -29.98
C VAL A 326 7.70 18.55 -31.25
N THR A 327 7.39 17.37 -31.81
CA THR A 327 6.55 17.24 -33.01
C THR A 327 5.07 17.03 -32.69
N THR A 328 4.70 16.43 -31.57
CA THR A 328 3.29 16.20 -31.18
C THR A 328 2.68 17.33 -30.34
N TRP A 329 3.45 18.02 -29.50
CA TRP A 329 2.98 19.13 -28.65
C TRP A 329 2.36 20.32 -29.43
N PRO A 330 2.90 20.74 -30.60
CA PRO A 330 2.29 21.79 -31.42
C PRO A 330 0.92 21.43 -32.01
N PHE A 331 0.61 20.14 -32.21
CA PHE A 331 -0.69 19.71 -32.74
C PHE A 331 -1.82 19.80 -31.71
N LEU A 332 -1.50 19.73 -30.42
CA LEU A 332 -2.46 19.90 -29.33
C LEU A 332 -2.69 21.37 -28.92
N THR A 333 -1.76 22.27 -29.24
CA THR A 333 -1.74 23.67 -28.80
C THR A 333 -2.23 24.67 -29.87
N ALA A 334 -2.47 24.23 -31.11
CA ALA A 334 -2.97 25.10 -32.18
C ALA A 334 -4.50 25.37 -32.03
N PRO A 335 -4.94 26.62 -31.77
CA PRO A 335 -6.33 26.90 -31.37
C PRO A 335 -7.36 26.96 -32.52
N PHE A 336 -7.15 26.30 -33.66
CA PHE A 336 -7.97 26.52 -34.87
C PHE A 336 -8.31 25.24 -35.67
N TYR A 337 -9.01 24.27 -35.09
CA TYR A 337 -9.77 23.27 -35.88
C TYR A 337 -11.06 22.72 -35.19
N PRO A 338 -12.04 23.53 -34.75
CA PRO A 338 -13.25 22.98 -34.12
C PRO A 338 -14.47 22.89 -35.05
N LYS A 339 -14.35 22.54 -36.35
CA LYS A 339 -15.52 22.51 -37.25
C LYS A 339 -15.65 21.38 -38.30
N VAL A 340 -14.86 20.30 -38.27
CA VAL A 340 -15.02 19.21 -39.29
C VAL A 340 -14.95 17.78 -38.73
N LEU A 341 -14.93 17.57 -37.41
CA LEU A 341 -14.94 16.22 -36.81
C LEU A 341 -16.20 16.03 -35.95
N ASP A 342 -17.35 15.86 -36.61
CA ASP A 342 -18.65 15.66 -35.95
C ASP A 342 -18.87 14.21 -35.43
N GLN A 343 -17.85 13.33 -35.42
CA GLN A 343 -18.04 11.95 -34.95
C GLN A 343 -17.00 11.39 -33.96
N ASP A 344 -15.80 11.95 -33.83
CA ASP A 344 -14.78 11.49 -32.86
C ASP A 344 -13.85 12.64 -32.41
N THR A 345 -14.35 13.51 -31.52
CA THR A 345 -13.62 14.70 -31.04
C THR A 345 -12.32 14.37 -30.28
N ASP A 346 -12.22 13.16 -29.71
CA ASP A 346 -11.16 12.81 -28.75
C ASP A 346 -10.07 11.90 -29.34
N ALA A 347 -10.20 11.48 -30.61
CA ALA A 347 -9.29 10.49 -31.19
C ALA A 347 -7.82 10.94 -31.14
N ILE A 348 -7.54 12.22 -31.40
CA ILE A 348 -6.17 12.76 -31.37
C ILE A 348 -5.63 12.73 -29.94
N ALA A 349 -6.43 13.15 -28.95
CA ALA A 349 -6.04 13.16 -27.54
C ALA A 349 -5.71 11.75 -27.03
N VAL A 350 -6.55 10.76 -27.34
CA VAL A 350 -6.34 9.33 -27.00
C VAL A 350 -5.01 8.82 -27.55
N HIS A 351 -4.69 9.13 -28.81
CA HIS A 351 -3.44 8.68 -29.44
C HIS A 351 -2.21 9.37 -28.85
N VAL A 352 -2.28 10.66 -28.53
CA VAL A 352 -1.15 11.37 -27.90
C VAL A 352 -0.87 10.81 -26.51
N VAL A 353 -1.90 10.56 -25.70
CA VAL A 353 -1.76 9.92 -24.38
C VAL A 353 -1.10 8.55 -24.52
N ARG A 354 -1.51 7.72 -25.48
CA ARG A 354 -0.86 6.41 -25.77
C ARG A 354 0.62 6.55 -26.10
N VAL A 355 0.99 7.48 -26.98
CA VAL A 355 2.40 7.71 -27.36
C VAL A 355 3.22 8.15 -26.14
N LEU A 356 2.70 9.08 -25.35
CA LEU A 356 3.35 9.53 -24.12
C LEU A 356 3.52 8.39 -23.12
N THR A 357 2.50 7.53 -22.93
CA THR A 357 2.59 6.32 -22.10
C THR A 357 3.71 5.40 -22.56
N CYS A 358 3.83 5.14 -23.88
CA CYS A 358 4.91 4.30 -24.41
C CYS A 358 6.29 4.90 -24.17
N ILE A 359 6.45 6.22 -24.33
CA ILE A 359 7.74 6.90 -24.10
C ILE A 359 8.14 6.85 -22.63
N MET A 360 7.17 7.02 -21.72
CA MET A 360 7.43 7.00 -20.27
C MET A 360 7.59 5.59 -19.70
N SER A 361 7.11 4.56 -20.40
CA SER A 361 7.09 3.18 -19.91
C SER A 361 8.48 2.68 -19.50
N GLY A 362 8.60 2.22 -18.24
CA GLY A 362 9.85 1.66 -17.70
C GLY A 362 11.01 2.65 -17.55
N SER A 363 10.78 3.96 -17.70
CA SER A 363 11.82 4.99 -17.61
C SER A 363 11.46 6.08 -16.57
N PRO A 364 12.01 6.03 -15.35
CA PRO A 364 11.74 7.07 -14.34
C PRO A 364 12.28 8.44 -14.76
N SER A 365 13.44 8.49 -15.44
CA SER A 365 14.02 9.74 -15.92
C SER A 365 13.13 10.46 -16.94
N ALA A 366 12.46 9.71 -17.83
CA ALA A 366 11.56 10.32 -18.81
C ALA A 366 10.33 10.96 -18.14
N LYS A 367 9.80 10.34 -17.07
CA LYS A 367 8.69 10.90 -16.30
C LYS A 367 9.07 12.17 -15.57
N GLU A 368 10.25 12.21 -14.95
CA GLU A 368 10.73 13.42 -14.27
C GLU A 368 10.97 14.56 -15.27
N VAL A 369 11.57 14.28 -16.43
CA VAL A 369 11.73 15.29 -17.48
C VAL A 369 10.38 15.79 -18.00
N PHE A 370 9.39 14.90 -18.20
CA PHE A 370 8.03 15.32 -18.58
C PHE A 370 7.40 16.21 -17.51
N LYS A 371 7.52 15.82 -16.24
CA LYS A 371 7.00 16.55 -15.08
C LYS A 371 7.64 17.94 -14.94
N GLU A 372 8.95 18.05 -15.16
CA GLU A 372 9.69 19.32 -15.07
C GLU A 372 9.46 20.25 -16.27
N ARG A 373 9.40 19.71 -17.50
CA ARG A 373 9.34 20.52 -18.73
C ARG A 373 7.93 20.87 -19.18
N ILE A 374 7.02 19.92 -19.10
CA ILE A 374 5.63 20.05 -19.58
C ILE A 374 4.68 20.14 -18.38
N GLY A 375 4.78 19.17 -17.47
CA GLY A 375 3.90 19.07 -16.30
C GLY A 375 2.54 18.47 -16.63
N TYR A 376 2.10 17.54 -15.78
CA TYR A 376 0.78 16.92 -15.86
C TYR A 376 -0.41 17.89 -15.73
N PRO A 377 -0.32 19.00 -14.97
CA PRO A 377 -1.40 20.01 -14.95
C PRO A 377 -1.63 20.69 -16.31
N GLN A 378 -0.57 21.01 -17.06
CA GLN A 378 -0.69 21.60 -18.40
C GLN A 378 -1.33 20.60 -19.37
N LEU A 379 -0.97 19.31 -19.27
CA LEU A 379 -1.64 18.26 -20.03
C LEU A 379 -3.15 18.22 -19.73
N GLN A 380 -3.53 18.33 -18.46
CA GLN A 380 -4.95 18.38 -18.07
C GLN A 380 -5.68 19.58 -18.68
N GLU A 381 -5.13 20.79 -18.59
CA GLU A 381 -5.72 22.01 -19.16
C GLU A 381 -5.93 21.90 -20.67
N ILE A 382 -4.93 21.37 -21.37
CA ILE A 382 -5.01 21.14 -22.82
C ILE A 382 -6.10 20.12 -23.13
N LEU A 383 -6.15 18.98 -22.44
CA LEU A 383 -7.19 17.97 -22.65
C LEU A 383 -8.59 18.51 -22.36
N GLN A 384 -8.75 19.38 -21.35
CA GLN A 384 -10.02 20.03 -21.04
C GLN A 384 -10.44 21.04 -22.13
N SER A 385 -9.49 21.68 -22.82
CA SER A 385 -9.79 22.62 -23.91
C SER A 385 -10.37 21.95 -25.17
N HIS A 386 -10.14 20.63 -25.34
CA HIS A 386 -10.62 19.87 -26.50
C HIS A 386 -12.06 19.35 -26.38
N GLY A 387 -12.68 19.43 -25.19
CA GLY A 387 -14.07 19.05 -24.97
C GLY A 387 -14.30 18.15 -23.75
N ALA A 388 -15.51 17.56 -23.66
CA ALA A 388 -15.85 16.61 -22.60
C ALA A 388 -15.13 15.27 -22.81
N PRO A 389 -14.44 14.71 -21.79
CA PRO A 389 -13.65 13.51 -21.96
C PRO A 389 -14.53 12.28 -22.24
N THR A 390 -14.18 11.54 -23.30
CA THR A 390 -14.75 10.24 -23.62
C THR A 390 -14.22 9.13 -22.72
N HIS A 391 -14.97 8.04 -22.61
CA HIS A 391 -14.56 6.82 -21.90
C HIS A 391 -13.21 6.27 -22.38
N ARG A 392 -12.93 6.37 -23.68
CA ARG A 392 -11.65 5.93 -24.29
C ARG A 392 -10.47 6.76 -23.78
N LEU A 393 -10.63 8.08 -23.65
CA LEU A 393 -9.57 8.95 -23.15
C LEU A 393 -9.25 8.67 -21.68
N LEU A 394 -10.28 8.49 -20.85
CA LEU A 394 -10.10 8.12 -19.44
C LEU A 394 -9.37 6.77 -19.31
N GLN A 395 -9.71 5.79 -20.14
CA GLN A 395 -9.07 4.49 -20.17
C GLN A 395 -7.56 4.58 -20.47
N GLU A 396 -7.15 5.43 -21.43
CA GLU A 396 -5.74 5.61 -21.75
C GLU A 396 -4.95 6.36 -20.67
N LEU A 397 -5.60 7.29 -19.96
CA LEU A 397 -4.99 7.94 -18.80
C LEU A 397 -4.81 6.97 -17.63
N LEU A 398 -5.73 6.00 -17.45
CA LEU A 398 -5.56 4.90 -16.50
C LEU A 398 -4.42 3.95 -16.94
N ASN A 399 -4.33 3.62 -18.24
CA ASN A 399 -3.18 2.88 -18.79
C ASN A 399 -1.86 3.62 -18.59
N MET A 400 -1.86 4.96 -18.66
CA MET A 400 -0.68 5.79 -18.39
C MET A 400 -0.21 5.68 -16.94
N ALA A 401 -1.13 5.52 -15.97
CA ALA A 401 -0.79 5.36 -14.56
C ALA A 401 -0.06 4.03 -14.29
N VAL A 402 -0.47 2.98 -14.98
CA VAL A 402 0.02 1.62 -14.77
C VAL A 402 1.17 1.23 -15.73
N GLU A 403 1.33 1.97 -16.83
CA GLU A 403 2.22 1.65 -17.96
C GLU A 403 1.89 0.32 -18.63
N GLY A 404 0.60 0.00 -18.72
CA GLY A 404 0.11 -1.26 -19.25
C GLY A 404 -1.41 -1.27 -19.29
N ASP A 405 -1.98 -2.45 -19.54
CA ASP A 405 -3.44 -2.60 -19.55
C ASP A 405 -3.98 -2.66 -18.11
N HIS A 406 -4.64 -1.57 -17.71
CA HIS A 406 -5.32 -1.42 -16.42
C HIS A 406 -6.48 -2.42 -16.21
N SER A 407 -6.98 -3.08 -17.26
CA SER A 407 -8.12 -4.01 -17.20
C SER A 407 -7.74 -5.46 -16.86
N THR A 408 -6.44 -5.74 -16.69
CA THR A 408 -5.97 -7.08 -16.29
C THR A 408 -6.34 -7.41 -14.83
N CYS A 409 -6.57 -8.69 -14.52
CA CYS A 409 -7.01 -9.13 -13.19
C CYS A 409 -5.97 -10.08 -12.57
N PRO A 410 -5.30 -9.72 -11.45
CA PRO A 410 -5.30 -8.40 -10.81
C PRO A 410 -4.59 -7.34 -11.67
N PRO A 411 -4.93 -6.04 -11.52
CA PRO A 411 -4.33 -5.02 -12.35
C PRO A 411 -2.87 -4.78 -11.94
N PRO A 412 -2.01 -4.30 -12.85
CA PRO A 412 -0.61 -4.12 -12.58
C PRO A 412 -0.39 -2.97 -11.58
N PRO A 413 0.71 -2.99 -10.81
CA PRO A 413 0.99 -1.95 -9.83
C PRO A 413 1.16 -0.59 -10.51
N ILE A 414 0.72 0.48 -9.82
CA ILE A 414 0.86 1.85 -10.31
C ILE A 414 2.35 2.19 -10.40
N ARG A 415 2.78 2.65 -11.58
CA ARG A 415 4.17 3.04 -11.86
C ARG A 415 4.33 4.52 -12.12
N ASN A 416 3.23 5.21 -12.42
CA ASN A 416 3.19 6.65 -12.62
C ASN A 416 2.02 7.22 -11.81
N GLU A 417 2.35 7.93 -10.74
CA GLU A 417 1.37 8.43 -9.78
C GLU A 417 0.63 9.70 -10.25
N GLN A 418 1.23 10.47 -11.16
CA GLN A 418 0.71 11.77 -11.57
C GLN A 418 -0.61 11.70 -12.38
N PRO A 419 -0.80 10.76 -13.33
CA PRO A 419 -2.08 10.59 -14.02
C PRO A 419 -3.25 10.30 -13.06
N VAL A 420 -3.00 9.57 -11.97
CA VAL A 420 -4.03 9.26 -10.94
C VAL A 420 -4.49 10.55 -10.25
N LEU A 421 -3.56 11.45 -9.90
CA LEU A 421 -3.88 12.75 -9.31
C LEU A 421 -4.68 13.64 -10.26
N VAL A 422 -4.30 13.67 -11.55
CA VAL A 422 -5.04 14.41 -12.60
C VAL A 422 -6.46 13.90 -12.73
N LEU A 423 -6.63 12.58 -12.84
CA LEU A 423 -7.95 11.95 -12.95
C LEU A 423 -8.83 12.23 -11.72
N MET A 424 -8.26 12.18 -10.51
CA MET A 424 -8.99 12.48 -9.27
C MET A 424 -9.48 13.93 -9.22
N ARG A 425 -8.68 14.89 -9.71
CA ARG A 425 -9.06 16.31 -9.81
C ARG A 425 -10.06 16.59 -10.92
N TRP A 426 -10.03 15.81 -12.00
CA TRP A 426 -10.96 15.97 -13.13
C TRP A 426 -12.34 15.36 -12.84
N LEU A 427 -12.42 14.39 -11.92
CA LEU A 427 -13.64 13.64 -11.58
C LEU A 427 -14.87 14.51 -11.25
N PRO A 428 -14.82 15.56 -10.42
CA PRO A 428 -15.98 16.42 -10.13
C PRO A 428 -16.53 17.17 -11.34
N SER A 429 -15.66 17.49 -12.30
CA SER A 429 -16.00 18.27 -13.50
C SER A 429 -16.46 17.43 -14.69
N LEU A 430 -16.55 16.10 -14.55
CA LEU A 430 -17.10 15.24 -15.60
C LEU A 430 -18.60 15.53 -15.82
N PRO A 431 -19.11 15.55 -17.06
CA PRO A 431 -20.47 15.99 -17.35
C PRO A 431 -21.55 14.97 -16.96
N THR A 432 -21.31 13.67 -17.13
CA THR A 432 -22.29 12.60 -16.89
C THR A 432 -22.02 11.84 -15.59
N ALA A 433 -23.08 11.42 -14.90
CA ALA A 433 -22.97 10.63 -13.67
C ALA A 433 -22.35 9.24 -13.91
N GLU A 434 -22.58 8.65 -15.09
CA GLU A 434 -22.01 7.36 -15.48
C GLU A 434 -20.48 7.43 -15.61
N LEU A 435 -19.94 8.48 -16.23
CA LEU A 435 -18.49 8.66 -16.34
C LEU A 435 -17.83 8.92 -14.98
N ARG A 436 -18.50 9.67 -14.08
CA ARG A 436 -18.02 9.87 -12.70
C ARG A 436 -17.95 8.55 -11.93
N PHE A 437 -18.99 7.72 -12.03
CA PHE A 437 -19.04 6.42 -11.37
C PHE A 437 -17.99 5.46 -11.94
N PHE A 438 -17.90 5.36 -13.28
CA PHE A 438 -16.88 4.58 -13.97
C PHE A 438 -15.47 4.95 -13.49
N LEU A 439 -15.12 6.24 -13.54
CA LEU A 439 -13.79 6.68 -13.13
C LEU A 439 -13.53 6.41 -11.64
N ALA A 440 -14.49 6.67 -10.75
CA ALA A 440 -14.36 6.40 -9.33
C ALA A 440 -14.11 4.91 -9.04
N GLN A 441 -14.85 4.02 -9.71
CA GLN A 441 -14.73 2.57 -9.55
C GLN A 441 -13.36 2.07 -10.03
N HIS A 442 -12.89 2.53 -11.19
CA HIS A 442 -11.58 2.14 -11.72
C HIS A 442 -10.43 2.71 -10.90
N LEU A 443 -10.53 3.96 -10.42
CA LEU A 443 -9.53 4.54 -9.51
C LEU A 443 -9.46 3.77 -8.20
N TRP A 444 -10.61 3.40 -7.61
CA TRP A 444 -10.66 2.56 -6.42
C TRP A 444 -9.95 1.23 -6.66
N TRP A 445 -10.36 0.50 -7.70
CA TRP A 445 -9.83 -0.82 -8.01
C TRP A 445 -8.31 -0.79 -8.30
N LEU A 446 -7.81 0.19 -9.04
CA LEU A 446 -6.39 0.32 -9.35
C LEU A 446 -5.55 0.67 -8.12
N CYS A 447 -6.04 1.59 -7.28
CA CYS A 447 -5.32 1.98 -6.09
C CYS A 447 -5.31 0.87 -5.03
N ASP A 448 -6.39 0.09 -4.89
CA ASP A 448 -6.51 -0.99 -3.90
C ASP A 448 -5.88 -2.32 -4.36
N SER A 449 -5.54 -2.44 -5.65
CA SER A 449 -5.02 -3.66 -6.29
C SER A 449 -3.88 -4.37 -5.56
N CYS A 450 -2.92 -3.61 -5.03
CA CYS A 450 -1.78 -4.15 -4.28
C CYS A 450 -1.26 -3.15 -3.24
N PRO A 451 -0.54 -3.61 -2.19
CA PRO A 451 0.03 -2.73 -1.17
C PRO A 451 0.98 -1.66 -1.74
N ALA A 452 1.76 -2.02 -2.77
CA ALA A 452 2.68 -1.09 -3.44
C ALA A 452 1.95 0.07 -4.14
N SER A 453 0.82 -0.21 -4.82
CA SER A 453 -0.04 0.81 -5.42
C SER A 453 -0.59 1.77 -4.36
N ARG A 454 -1.10 1.24 -3.23
CA ARG A 454 -1.59 2.06 -2.12
C ARG A 454 -0.50 2.97 -1.54
N ALA A 455 0.70 2.43 -1.30
CA ALA A 455 1.84 3.20 -0.80
C ALA A 455 2.24 4.32 -1.77
N THR A 456 2.33 4.02 -3.06
CA THR A 456 2.67 4.99 -4.11
C THR A 456 1.63 6.12 -4.17
N CYS A 457 0.33 5.79 -4.15
CA CYS A 457 -0.75 6.77 -4.13
C CYS A 457 -0.73 7.70 -2.90
N VAL A 458 -0.44 7.13 -1.72
CA VAL A 458 -0.31 7.90 -0.48
C VAL A 458 0.89 8.85 -0.55
N GLN A 459 2.05 8.37 -1.01
CA GLN A 459 3.25 9.20 -1.17
C GLN A 459 3.05 10.35 -2.16
N ALA A 460 2.28 10.10 -3.23
CA ALA A 460 1.88 11.10 -4.21
C ALA A 460 0.96 12.20 -3.65
N GLY A 461 0.36 12.00 -2.47
CA GLY A 461 -0.60 12.92 -1.88
C GLY A 461 -2.03 12.74 -2.39
N LEU A 462 -2.40 11.54 -2.85
CA LEU A 462 -3.75 11.25 -3.35
C LEU A 462 -4.83 11.41 -2.27
N VAL A 463 -4.52 11.12 -1.00
CA VAL A 463 -5.46 11.26 0.13
C VAL A 463 -5.95 12.70 0.26
N GLY A 464 -5.05 13.68 0.23
CA GLY A 464 -5.39 15.10 0.23
C GLY A 464 -6.26 15.51 -0.96
N CYS A 465 -5.91 15.07 -2.17
CA CYS A 465 -6.70 15.34 -3.38
C CYS A 465 -8.09 14.71 -3.30
N LEU A 466 -8.20 13.47 -2.79
CA LEU A 466 -9.47 12.76 -2.63
C LEU A 466 -10.38 13.48 -1.63
N LEU A 467 -9.85 13.96 -0.51
CA LEU A 467 -10.62 14.74 0.46
C LEU A 467 -11.12 16.07 -0.15
N GLU A 468 -10.32 16.71 -1.00
CA GLU A 468 -10.74 17.90 -1.75
C GLU A 468 -11.87 17.58 -2.74
N THR A 469 -11.77 16.46 -3.46
CA THR A 469 -12.83 15.94 -4.34
C THR A 469 -14.11 15.65 -3.55
N LEU A 470 -14.04 14.92 -2.43
CA LEU A 470 -15.19 14.61 -1.59
C LEU A 470 -15.91 15.85 -1.04
N ASN A 471 -15.18 16.94 -0.77
CA ASN A 471 -15.75 18.21 -0.34
C ASN A 471 -16.64 18.90 -1.40
N THR A 472 -16.52 18.52 -2.68
CA THR A 472 -17.42 19.03 -3.75
C THR A 472 -18.81 18.38 -3.69
N GLY A 473 -18.96 17.27 -2.94
CA GLY A 473 -20.22 16.74 -2.40
C GLY A 473 -21.35 16.52 -3.42
N ARG A 474 -22.18 17.55 -3.61
CA ARG A 474 -23.46 17.46 -4.34
C ARG A 474 -23.31 17.11 -5.83
N THR A 475 -22.14 17.33 -6.45
CA THR A 475 -21.90 17.06 -7.87
C THR A 475 -21.56 15.60 -8.18
N LEU A 476 -21.13 14.81 -7.18
CA LEU A 476 -20.58 13.47 -7.38
C LEU A 476 -21.66 12.37 -7.47
N GLY A 477 -22.75 12.49 -6.72
CA GLY A 477 -23.78 11.46 -6.56
C GLY A 477 -23.40 10.36 -5.56
N ALA A 478 -24.39 9.70 -4.96
CA ALA A 478 -24.20 8.77 -3.82
C ALA A 478 -23.28 7.57 -4.14
N ARG A 479 -23.51 6.88 -5.26
CA ARG A 479 -22.70 5.71 -5.67
C ARG A 479 -21.23 6.05 -5.90
N CYS A 480 -20.94 7.25 -6.39
CA CYS A 480 -19.57 7.72 -6.61
C CYS A 480 -18.88 8.04 -5.28
N GLN A 481 -19.59 8.71 -4.36
CA GLN A 481 -19.09 8.99 -3.03
C GLN A 481 -18.76 7.71 -2.25
N GLU A 482 -19.59 6.67 -2.34
CA GLU A 482 -19.32 5.36 -1.71
C GLU A 482 -18.00 4.75 -2.20
N GLN A 483 -17.74 4.75 -3.51
CA GLN A 483 -16.47 4.25 -4.08
C GLN A 483 -15.27 5.09 -3.63
N LEU A 484 -15.40 6.42 -3.59
CA LEU A 484 -14.35 7.31 -3.12
C LEU A 484 -14.08 7.17 -1.62
N LEU A 485 -15.10 6.88 -0.81
CA LEU A 485 -14.96 6.60 0.62
C LEU A 485 -14.29 5.23 0.85
N ALA A 486 -14.62 4.22 0.05
CA ALA A 486 -13.91 2.93 0.08
C ALA A 486 -12.43 3.10 -0.30
N LEU A 487 -12.14 3.95 -1.29
CA LEU A 487 -10.77 4.31 -1.65
C LEU A 487 -10.07 5.09 -0.52
N LEU A 488 -10.75 6.04 0.10
CA LEU A 488 -10.23 6.76 1.26
C LEU A 488 -9.88 5.79 2.39
N GLN A 489 -10.75 4.83 2.69
CA GLN A 489 -10.51 3.80 3.70
C GLN A 489 -9.27 2.96 3.36
N ALA A 490 -9.13 2.51 2.12
CA ALA A 490 -7.99 1.72 1.67
C ALA A 490 -6.66 2.50 1.76
N LEU A 491 -6.63 3.77 1.36
CA LEU A 491 -5.43 4.61 1.44
C LEU A 491 -5.14 5.09 2.87
N GLY A 492 -6.18 5.43 3.62
CA GLY A 492 -6.08 5.86 5.02
C GLY A 492 -5.61 4.77 5.96
N SER A 493 -5.85 3.49 5.61
CA SER A 493 -5.26 2.34 6.33
C SER A 493 -3.73 2.25 6.16
N VAL A 494 -3.18 2.91 5.14
CA VAL A 494 -1.73 2.99 4.91
C VAL A 494 -1.14 4.25 5.55
N SER A 495 -1.77 5.42 5.37
CA SER A 495 -1.35 6.65 6.02
C SER A 495 -2.45 7.71 5.98
N LEU A 496 -2.67 8.40 7.09
CA LEU A 496 -3.54 9.59 7.16
C LEU A 496 -2.85 10.71 7.94
N ARG A 497 -2.61 11.88 7.32
CA ARG A 497 -1.91 12.98 8.02
C ARG A 497 -2.84 13.74 8.99
N PRO A 498 -2.32 14.41 10.02
CA PRO A 498 -3.13 15.19 10.97
C PRO A 498 -4.04 16.25 10.32
N LEU A 499 -3.56 16.95 9.29
CA LEU A 499 -4.37 17.92 8.56
C LEU A 499 -5.49 17.24 7.75
N GLU A 500 -5.24 16.04 7.22
CA GLU A 500 -6.21 15.26 6.44
C GLU A 500 -7.31 14.73 7.35
N LEU A 501 -6.96 14.19 8.53
CA LEU A 501 -7.95 13.79 9.54
C LEU A 501 -8.79 14.99 9.99
N ARG A 502 -8.16 16.14 10.26
CA ARG A 502 -8.90 17.36 10.64
C ARG A 502 -9.87 17.83 9.54
N ARG A 503 -9.49 17.69 8.27
CA ARG A 503 -10.37 17.98 7.13
C ARG A 503 -11.52 16.97 7.05
N LEU A 504 -11.24 15.67 7.26
CA LEU A 504 -12.25 14.60 7.24
C LEU A 504 -13.30 14.75 8.34
N LEU A 505 -12.92 15.17 9.56
CA LEU A 505 -13.85 15.39 10.66
C LEU A 505 -14.73 16.64 10.50
N ARG A 506 -14.29 17.59 9.64
CA ARG A 506 -15.03 18.82 9.37
C ARG A 506 -16.12 18.55 8.32
N PRO A 507 -17.38 18.96 8.59
CA PRO A 507 -18.45 18.78 7.62
C PRO A 507 -18.21 19.66 6.36
N PRO A 508 -18.57 19.19 5.16
CA PRO A 508 -18.36 19.92 3.92
C PRO A 508 -19.09 21.27 3.88
N PRO A 509 -18.49 22.33 3.31
CA PRO A 509 -19.13 23.63 3.15
C PRO A 509 -20.29 23.53 2.14
N GLY A 510 -21.53 23.61 2.63
CA GLY A 510 -22.75 23.57 1.79
C GLY A 510 -23.91 22.76 2.39
N LEU A 511 -23.61 21.82 3.30
CA LEU A 511 -24.62 21.07 4.05
C LEU A 511 -25.37 21.90 5.11
N ASN A 512 -24.94 23.14 5.38
CA ASN A 512 -25.57 24.03 6.35
C ASN A 512 -26.70 24.92 5.76
N SER A 513 -27.15 24.63 4.53
CA SER A 513 -28.14 25.45 3.81
C SER A 513 -29.51 24.75 3.69
N GLY A 514 -30.28 24.73 4.79
CA GLY A 514 -31.71 24.36 4.79
C GLY A 514 -32.17 23.69 6.11
N PRO A 515 -33.35 24.01 6.68
CA PRO A 515 -33.68 23.65 8.07
C PRO A 515 -34.17 22.20 8.31
N GLY A 516 -33.99 21.26 7.37
CA GLY A 516 -34.52 19.89 7.55
C GLY A 516 -33.85 18.79 6.71
N GLY A 517 -33.47 19.08 5.46
CA GLY A 517 -32.69 18.13 4.63
C GLY A 517 -31.21 18.03 5.04
N ALA A 518 -30.68 19.09 5.64
CA ALA A 518 -29.29 19.19 6.08
C ALA A 518 -28.92 18.18 7.17
N GLU A 519 -29.82 17.90 8.12
CA GLU A 519 -29.51 17.05 9.28
C GLU A 519 -29.42 15.56 8.89
N ALA A 520 -30.30 15.08 8.01
CA ALA A 520 -30.25 13.72 7.50
C ALA A 520 -28.99 13.45 6.65
N GLU A 521 -28.63 14.39 5.78
CA GLU A 521 -27.41 14.30 4.97
C GLU A 521 -26.15 14.38 5.86
N ASN A 522 -26.15 15.24 6.88
CA ASN A 522 -25.06 15.31 7.87
C ASN A 522 -24.91 14.01 8.67
N ALA A 523 -26.01 13.37 9.06
CA ALA A 523 -25.98 12.09 9.76
C ALA A 523 -25.45 10.96 8.86
N ARG A 524 -25.91 10.87 7.61
CA ARG A 524 -25.41 9.90 6.62
C ARG A 524 -23.91 10.09 6.34
N HIS A 525 -23.47 11.34 6.18
CA HIS A 525 -22.07 11.67 5.98
C HIS A 525 -21.22 11.31 7.21
N ALA A 526 -21.70 11.63 8.42
CA ALA A 526 -21.02 11.23 9.66
C ALA A 526 -20.92 9.70 9.79
N GLY A 527 -22.00 8.96 9.50
CA GLY A 527 -21.99 7.50 9.47
C GLY A 527 -20.98 6.94 8.47
N ALA A 528 -20.89 7.52 7.28
CA ALA A 528 -19.91 7.13 6.26
C ALA A 528 -18.45 7.38 6.70
N ILE A 529 -18.17 8.53 7.34
CA ILE A 529 -16.85 8.84 7.91
C ILE A 529 -16.50 7.85 9.03
N ILE A 530 -17.46 7.54 9.91
CA ILE A 530 -17.27 6.58 11.01
C ILE A 530 -16.87 5.21 10.46
N ARG A 531 -17.58 4.70 9.44
CA ARG A 531 -17.25 3.42 8.79
C ARG A 531 -15.86 3.45 8.16
N ALA A 532 -15.52 4.53 7.45
CA ALA A 532 -14.19 4.71 6.86
C ALA A 532 -13.08 4.73 7.93
N LEU A 533 -13.24 5.50 9.01
CA LEU A 533 -12.30 5.57 10.12
C LEU A 533 -12.18 4.25 10.88
N SER A 534 -13.30 3.56 11.09
CA SER A 534 -13.32 2.20 11.65
C SER A 534 -12.47 1.27 10.78
N GLY A 535 -12.72 1.26 9.47
CA GLY A 535 -11.98 0.49 8.49
C GLY A 535 -10.48 0.79 8.44
N MET A 536 -10.08 2.06 8.59
CA MET A 536 -8.67 2.46 8.67
C MET A 536 -8.00 1.98 9.95
N ALA A 537 -8.71 2.01 11.09
CA ALA A 537 -8.18 1.60 12.39
C ALA A 537 -8.18 0.08 12.61
N ARG A 538 -8.88 -0.69 11.77
CA ARG A 538 -8.86 -2.16 11.78
C ARG A 538 -7.49 -2.65 11.30
N HIS A 539 -6.66 -3.15 12.22
CA HIS A 539 -5.42 -3.79 11.81
C HIS A 539 -5.69 -5.16 11.18
N GLN A 540 -5.34 -5.30 9.90
CA GLN A 540 -5.31 -6.59 9.21
C GLN A 540 -3.86 -6.89 8.81
N GLY A 541 -3.19 -7.76 9.56
CA GLY A 541 -1.87 -8.29 9.20
C GLY A 541 -0.74 -8.00 10.21
N PRO A 542 0.49 -8.46 9.91
CA PRO A 542 1.68 -8.22 10.72
C PRO A 542 2.05 -6.73 10.79
N ALA A 543 2.74 -6.33 11.85
CA ALA A 543 3.13 -4.95 12.10
C ALA A 543 3.94 -4.37 10.93
N ARG A 544 3.47 -3.25 10.38
CA ARG A 544 4.13 -2.53 9.29
C ARG A 544 5.05 -1.45 9.85
N ALA A 545 6.21 -1.24 9.22
CA ALA A 545 7.04 -0.08 9.54
C ALA A 545 6.36 1.21 9.06
N LEU A 546 6.11 2.15 9.97
CA LEU A 546 5.57 3.48 9.68
C LEU A 546 6.63 4.40 9.06
N ARG A 547 7.90 4.12 9.32
CA ARG A 547 9.03 4.89 8.80
C ARG A 547 10.07 3.94 8.23
N TYR A 548 10.50 4.21 7.01
CA TYR A 548 11.46 3.35 6.31
C TYR A 548 12.21 4.10 5.22
N PHE A 549 13.32 3.50 4.78
CA PHE A 549 14.06 3.87 3.59
C PHE A 549 13.48 3.10 2.40
N ASP A 550 12.97 3.83 1.42
CA ASP A 550 12.56 3.28 0.14
C ASP A 550 13.77 3.13 -0.77
N LEU A 551 14.14 1.86 -1.00
CA LEU A 551 15.27 1.44 -1.83
C LEU A 551 14.80 0.74 -3.11
N THR A 552 13.56 0.98 -3.53
CA THR A 552 12.98 0.45 -4.77
C THR A 552 13.73 0.90 -6.04
N PRO A 553 14.24 2.15 -6.16
CA PRO A 553 15.03 2.56 -7.31
C PRO A 553 16.34 1.78 -7.43
N SER A 554 16.77 1.42 -8.64
CA SER A 554 17.89 0.48 -8.90
C SER A 554 19.26 0.90 -8.37
N MET A 555 19.44 2.19 -8.02
CA MET A 555 20.67 2.77 -7.44
C MET A 555 20.42 3.43 -6.08
N ALA A 556 19.34 3.06 -5.39
CA ALA A 556 19.05 3.55 -4.04
C ALA A 556 19.78 2.72 -2.97
N GLY A 557 20.19 3.37 -1.87
CA GLY A 557 20.73 2.71 -0.69
C GLY A 557 21.47 3.71 0.22
N ILE A 558 22.18 3.18 1.23
CA ILE A 558 22.92 3.98 2.21
C ILE A 558 24.41 3.68 2.06
N MET A 559 25.18 4.72 1.70
CA MET A 559 26.64 4.65 1.71
C MET A 559 27.16 4.96 3.11
N VAL A 560 27.95 4.04 3.67
CA VAL A 560 28.55 4.19 5.00
C VAL A 560 30.00 4.66 4.84
N PRO A 561 30.49 5.60 5.67
CA PRO A 561 31.88 6.00 5.65
C PRO A 561 32.85 4.83 5.89
N PRO A 562 34.12 4.94 5.48
CA PRO A 562 35.12 3.92 5.72
C PRO A 562 35.27 3.59 7.21
N VAL A 563 35.19 2.31 7.56
CA VAL A 563 35.37 1.84 8.93
C VAL A 563 36.84 1.50 9.13
N GLN A 564 37.57 2.31 9.91
CA GLN A 564 39.02 2.17 10.06
C GLN A 564 39.46 0.84 10.66
N ARG A 565 38.80 0.41 11.74
CA ARG A 565 39.04 -0.87 12.42
C ARG A 565 37.75 -1.37 13.03
N TRP A 566 37.41 -2.64 12.78
CA TRP A 566 36.26 -3.27 13.43
C TRP A 566 36.60 -3.52 14.93
N PRO A 567 35.80 -3.03 15.89
CA PRO A 567 36.18 -3.09 17.30
C PRO A 567 36.15 -4.50 17.90
N GLY A 568 35.34 -5.41 17.36
CA GLY A 568 35.20 -6.77 17.85
C GLY A 568 35.57 -7.87 16.84
N PRO A 569 35.70 -9.12 17.30
CA PRO A 569 36.16 -10.26 16.50
C PRO A 569 35.07 -10.85 15.58
N GLY A 570 33.83 -10.40 15.71
CA GLY A 570 32.69 -10.78 14.88
C GLY A 570 31.72 -9.61 14.78
N PHE A 571 30.55 -9.80 14.19
CA PHE A 571 29.54 -8.75 14.14
C PHE A 571 28.14 -9.32 13.95
N THR A 572 27.15 -8.51 14.28
CA THR A 572 25.74 -8.83 14.02
C THR A 572 25.13 -7.72 13.19
N PHE A 573 24.56 -8.07 12.03
CA PHE A 573 23.71 -7.18 11.25
C PHE A 573 22.25 -7.45 11.60
N HIS A 574 21.50 -6.43 11.97
CA HIS A 574 20.07 -6.51 12.28
C HIS A 574 19.31 -5.43 11.51
N ALA A 575 18.24 -5.83 10.80
CA ALA A 575 17.37 -4.89 10.10
C ALA A 575 15.96 -5.44 9.94
N TRP A 576 14.99 -4.53 9.82
CA TRP A 576 13.66 -4.82 9.30
C TRP A 576 13.62 -4.57 7.80
N LEU A 577 13.02 -5.47 7.02
CA LEU A 577 12.91 -5.30 5.57
C LEU A 577 11.59 -5.86 5.04
N CYS A 578 11.14 -5.30 3.92
CA CYS A 578 9.98 -5.77 3.16
C CYS A 578 10.36 -5.85 1.68
N LEU A 579 10.21 -7.03 1.07
CA LEU A 579 10.49 -7.25 -0.35
C LEU A 579 9.22 -7.62 -1.09
N HIS A 580 9.06 -7.05 -2.28
CA HIS A 580 7.92 -7.32 -3.16
C HIS A 580 8.23 -8.49 -4.11
N PRO A 581 7.25 -9.37 -4.39
CA PRO A 581 7.42 -10.44 -5.37
C PRO A 581 7.71 -9.84 -6.74
N ALA A 582 8.74 -10.36 -7.42
CA ALA A 582 9.08 -9.94 -8.76
C ALA A 582 7.93 -10.32 -9.72
N ALA A 583 7.37 -9.34 -10.43
CA ALA A 583 6.31 -9.58 -11.41
C ALA A 583 6.77 -10.62 -12.44
N VAL A 584 6.16 -11.80 -12.43
CA VAL A 584 6.33 -12.84 -13.45
C VAL A 584 5.70 -12.31 -14.72
N VAL A 585 6.47 -11.59 -15.54
CA VAL A 585 6.05 -11.25 -16.89
C VAL A 585 6.09 -12.55 -17.70
N PRO A 586 4.97 -13.03 -18.27
CA PRO A 586 4.99 -14.15 -19.20
C PRO A 586 5.55 -13.66 -20.53
N ALA A 587 6.87 -13.51 -20.61
CA ALA A 587 7.59 -13.31 -21.86
C ALA A 587 8.37 -14.60 -22.17
N PRO A 588 8.43 -15.02 -23.46
CA PRO A 588 9.18 -16.20 -23.84
C PRO A 588 10.64 -16.03 -23.46
N VAL A 589 11.24 -17.14 -23.06
CA VAL A 589 12.59 -17.32 -22.52
C VAL A 589 13.66 -16.66 -23.40
N THR A 590 13.87 -15.37 -23.23
CA THR A 590 15.10 -14.66 -23.59
C THR A 590 15.73 -14.20 -22.28
N THR A 591 16.86 -14.82 -21.96
CA THR A 591 17.77 -14.58 -20.83
C THR A 591 17.73 -13.14 -20.30
N ARG A 592 16.89 -12.87 -19.29
CA ARG A 592 17.12 -11.69 -18.44
C ARG A 592 18.46 -11.92 -17.71
N PRO A 593 19.37 -10.93 -17.68
CA PRO A 593 20.58 -11.07 -16.88
C PRO A 593 20.19 -11.34 -15.44
N LEU A 594 20.84 -12.32 -14.80
CA LEU A 594 20.69 -12.55 -13.37
C LEU A 594 20.98 -11.22 -12.64
N GLN A 595 20.19 -10.91 -11.61
CA GLN A 595 20.36 -9.71 -10.79
C GLN A 595 20.39 -10.13 -9.31
N ARG A 596 21.28 -9.48 -8.54
CA ARG A 596 21.42 -9.70 -7.09
C ARG A 596 21.13 -8.41 -6.34
N LYS A 597 20.08 -8.44 -5.52
CA LYS A 597 19.57 -7.30 -4.75
C LYS A 597 20.33 -7.17 -3.45
N GLN A 598 21.16 -6.14 -3.30
CA GLN A 598 22.10 -6.04 -2.19
C GLN A 598 21.43 -5.67 -0.86
N LEU A 599 21.72 -6.39 0.22
CA LEU A 599 21.31 -6.05 1.59
C LEU A 599 22.42 -5.30 2.33
N TYR A 600 23.64 -5.85 2.34
CA TYR A 600 24.82 -5.14 2.79
C TYR A 600 26.07 -5.62 2.05
N SER A 601 27.06 -4.74 1.93
CA SER A 601 28.33 -5.00 1.26
C SER A 601 29.45 -4.24 1.98
N PHE A 602 30.36 -4.97 2.62
CA PHE A 602 31.49 -4.42 3.38
C PHE A 602 32.79 -5.00 2.85
N PHE A 603 33.55 -4.20 2.10
CA PHE A 603 34.80 -4.62 1.46
C PHE A 603 35.98 -3.74 1.84
N THR A 604 37.14 -4.38 2.00
CA THR A 604 38.44 -3.72 2.14
C THR A 604 39.00 -3.34 0.76
N SER A 605 40.03 -2.51 0.72
CA SER A 605 40.74 -2.16 -0.52
C SER A 605 41.39 -3.37 -1.20
N SER A 606 41.62 -4.47 -0.46
CA SER A 606 42.19 -5.71 -0.96
C SER A 606 41.16 -6.65 -1.61
N GLY A 607 39.88 -6.25 -1.68
CA GLY A 607 38.80 -7.04 -2.28
C GLY A 607 38.26 -8.18 -1.40
N SER A 608 38.71 -8.26 -0.14
CA SER A 608 38.17 -9.19 0.85
C SER A 608 37.05 -8.52 1.66
N GLY A 609 36.02 -9.26 2.05
CA GLY A 609 34.85 -8.66 2.68
C GLY A 609 33.66 -9.58 2.92
N PHE A 610 32.56 -8.99 3.38
CA PHE A 610 31.29 -9.64 3.66
C PHE A 610 30.19 -9.05 2.77
N GLU A 611 29.30 -9.91 2.30
CA GLU A 611 28.22 -9.52 1.40
C GLU A 611 26.97 -10.34 1.73
N ALA A 612 25.79 -9.71 1.71
CA ALA A 612 24.51 -10.42 1.77
C ALA A 612 23.56 -9.80 0.76
N PHE A 613 22.84 -10.64 0.02
CA PHE A 613 21.96 -10.23 -1.06
C PHE A 613 20.79 -11.18 -1.24
N PHE A 614 19.75 -10.71 -1.93
CA PHE A 614 18.61 -11.51 -2.36
C PHE A 614 18.70 -11.83 -3.84
N THR A 615 18.34 -13.06 -4.21
CA THR A 615 18.14 -13.42 -5.62
C THR A 615 16.86 -12.79 -6.16
N ALA A 616 16.66 -12.79 -7.48
CA ALA A 616 15.41 -12.35 -8.09
C ALA A 616 14.16 -13.12 -7.57
N ALA A 617 14.34 -14.33 -7.06
CA ALA A 617 13.29 -15.15 -6.44
C ALA A 617 13.03 -14.81 -4.96
N GLY A 618 13.77 -13.86 -4.36
CA GLY A 618 13.61 -13.47 -2.96
C GLY A 618 14.32 -14.39 -1.96
N THR A 619 15.26 -15.21 -2.42
CA THR A 619 16.09 -16.08 -1.56
C THR A 619 17.28 -15.30 -1.00
N LEU A 620 17.48 -15.35 0.33
CA LEU A 620 18.65 -14.75 0.97
C LEU A 620 19.92 -15.58 0.71
N VAL A 621 20.99 -14.90 0.30
CA VAL A 621 22.33 -15.46 0.15
C VAL A 621 23.31 -14.64 0.97
N VAL A 622 24.02 -15.32 1.88
CA VAL A 622 25.12 -14.72 2.66
C VAL A 622 26.44 -15.19 2.08
N ALA A 623 27.35 -14.25 1.83
CA ALA A 623 28.59 -14.50 1.16
C ALA A 623 29.79 -13.88 1.89
N VAL A 624 30.93 -14.56 1.78
CA VAL A 624 32.21 -14.08 2.29
C VAL A 624 33.23 -14.16 1.16
N CYS A 625 33.84 -13.02 0.85
CA CYS A 625 34.85 -12.89 -0.18
C CYS A 625 36.24 -12.85 0.47
N THR A 626 37.09 -13.78 0.05
CA THR A 626 38.52 -13.77 0.34
C THR A 626 39.27 -13.38 -0.94
N ARG A 627 40.59 -13.19 -0.85
CA ARG A 627 41.43 -12.86 -2.02
C ARG A 627 41.35 -13.88 -3.16
N LYS A 628 41.01 -15.15 -2.86
CA LYS A 628 41.01 -16.26 -3.83
C LYS A 628 39.63 -16.86 -4.04
N GLU A 629 38.82 -16.95 -2.99
CA GLU A 629 37.55 -17.67 -2.99
C GLU A 629 36.39 -16.76 -2.57
N TYR A 630 35.25 -16.95 -3.21
CA TYR A 630 33.95 -16.38 -2.87
C TYR A 630 33.03 -17.51 -2.37
N LEU A 631 32.85 -17.57 -1.06
CA LEU A 631 32.06 -18.59 -0.36
C LEU A 631 30.64 -18.07 -0.17
N THR A 632 29.64 -18.89 -0.51
CA THR A 632 28.22 -18.50 -0.44
C THR A 632 27.39 -19.55 0.27
N MET A 633 26.42 -19.08 1.05
CA MET A 633 25.39 -19.86 1.71
C MET A 633 24.02 -19.31 1.28
N SER A 634 23.18 -20.15 0.69
CA SER A 634 21.82 -19.78 0.26
C SER A 634 20.76 -20.42 1.16
N LEU A 635 19.62 -19.75 1.31
CA LEU A 635 18.47 -20.23 2.11
C LEU A 635 17.23 -20.44 1.24
N PRO A 636 17.22 -21.43 0.32
CA PRO A 636 16.13 -21.62 -0.65
C PRO A 636 14.76 -21.96 -0.01
N GLU A 637 14.75 -22.57 1.17
CA GLU A 637 13.53 -22.93 1.92
C GLU A 637 12.77 -21.73 2.51
N VAL A 638 13.38 -20.54 2.51
CA VAL A 638 12.80 -19.33 3.12
C VAL A 638 12.70 -18.21 2.09
N SER A 639 11.47 -17.83 1.78
CA SER A 639 11.17 -16.63 1.01
C SER A 639 11.03 -15.41 1.91
N PHE A 640 11.49 -14.27 1.40
CA PHE A 640 11.31 -12.94 1.99
C PHE A 640 10.47 -12.00 1.08
N ALA A 641 10.06 -12.48 -0.10
CA ALA A 641 9.35 -11.71 -1.12
C ALA A 641 7.83 -11.95 -1.08
N ASP A 642 7.23 -11.82 0.10
CA ASP A 642 5.80 -11.96 0.35
C ASP A 642 5.10 -10.61 0.63
N SER A 643 5.81 -9.49 0.46
CA SER A 643 5.37 -8.14 0.81
C SER A 643 5.03 -7.94 2.30
N ALA A 644 5.57 -8.79 3.18
CA ALA A 644 5.48 -8.60 4.62
C ALA A 644 6.80 -8.03 5.19
N TRP A 645 6.69 -7.35 6.34
CA TRP A 645 7.85 -6.88 7.10
C TRP A 645 8.45 -8.04 7.89
N HIS A 646 9.72 -8.32 7.64
CA HIS A 646 10.50 -9.36 8.33
C HIS A 646 11.65 -8.76 9.13
N CYS A 647 11.88 -9.31 10.32
CA CYS A 647 13.05 -9.02 11.13
C CYS A 647 14.18 -9.99 10.75
N VAL A 648 15.27 -9.47 10.19
CA VAL A 648 16.42 -10.28 9.75
C VAL A 648 17.64 -9.95 10.58
N ALA A 649 18.25 -10.98 11.18
CA ALA A 649 19.55 -10.84 11.82
C ALA A 649 20.57 -11.86 11.28
N ILE A 650 21.74 -11.37 10.87
CA ILE A 650 22.85 -12.18 10.38
C ILE A 650 24.01 -12.01 11.36
N VAL A 651 24.32 -13.07 12.11
CA VAL A 651 25.32 -13.09 13.17
C VAL A 651 26.57 -13.81 12.68
N HIS A 652 27.68 -13.10 12.60
CA HIS A 652 28.99 -13.64 12.24
C HIS A 652 29.79 -13.96 13.51
N VAL A 653 29.80 -15.23 13.92
CA VAL A 653 30.51 -15.74 15.11
C VAL A 653 31.94 -16.16 14.78
N PRO A 654 32.97 -15.61 15.42
CA PRO A 654 34.36 -16.03 15.23
C PRO A 654 34.69 -17.30 16.02
N GLY A 655 35.61 -18.11 15.49
CA GLY A 655 36.18 -19.25 16.19
C GLY A 655 37.02 -18.81 17.39
N ARG A 656 36.82 -19.45 18.55
CA ARG A 656 37.50 -19.13 19.83
C ARG A 656 38.80 -19.92 20.10
N ARG A 657 39.19 -20.88 19.25
CA ARG A 657 40.35 -21.80 19.41
C ARG A 657 40.98 -22.18 18.06
N PRO A 658 42.24 -22.67 18.01
CA PRO A 658 42.94 -22.98 16.76
C PRO A 658 42.25 -24.03 15.86
N PHE A 659 41.29 -24.80 16.38
CA PHE A 659 40.50 -25.79 15.65
C PHE A 659 39.01 -25.46 15.52
N SER A 660 38.53 -24.34 16.10
CA SER A 660 37.12 -23.96 16.00
C SER A 660 36.88 -23.16 14.73
N GLN A 661 35.88 -23.57 13.94
CA GLN A 661 35.49 -22.88 12.71
C GLN A 661 34.64 -21.65 13.03
N ASN A 662 34.70 -20.66 12.15
CA ASN A 662 33.81 -19.51 12.18
C ASN A 662 32.42 -19.92 11.70
N LEU A 663 31.36 -19.43 12.35
CA LEU A 663 29.98 -19.81 12.09
C LEU A 663 29.11 -18.60 11.82
N VAL A 664 28.26 -18.70 10.80
CA VAL A 664 27.21 -17.71 10.54
C VAL A 664 25.86 -18.26 10.96
N HIS A 665 25.13 -17.49 11.76
CA HIS A 665 23.74 -17.76 12.13
C HIS A 665 22.82 -16.75 11.46
N VAL A 666 21.75 -17.23 10.82
CA VAL A 666 20.72 -16.40 10.19
C VAL A 666 19.41 -16.58 10.95
N TYR A 667 18.87 -15.47 11.45
CA TYR A 667 17.58 -15.40 12.13
C TYR A 667 16.54 -14.69 11.26
N LYS A 668 15.34 -15.25 11.21
CA LYS A 668 14.13 -14.63 10.63
C LYS A 668 13.09 -14.53 11.73
N ASP A 669 12.53 -13.34 11.93
CA ASP A 669 11.45 -13.06 12.87
C ASP A 669 11.76 -13.57 14.30
N GLY A 670 13.01 -13.42 14.74
CA GLY A 670 13.49 -13.85 16.06
C GLY A 670 13.83 -15.34 16.19
N HIS A 671 13.62 -16.14 15.14
CA HIS A 671 13.89 -17.58 15.09
C HIS A 671 15.13 -17.90 14.26
N LEU A 672 15.97 -18.83 14.74
CA LEU A 672 17.15 -19.30 14.02
C LEU A 672 16.73 -20.18 12.83
N VAL A 673 17.06 -19.75 11.62
CA VAL A 673 16.71 -20.45 10.37
C VAL A 673 17.86 -21.31 9.87
N LYS A 674 19.10 -20.79 9.89
CA LYS A 674 20.27 -21.50 9.35
C LYS A 674 21.51 -21.23 10.16
N THR A 675 22.36 -22.26 10.28
CA THR A 675 23.73 -22.17 10.79
C THR A 675 24.66 -22.84 9.78
N ALA A 676 25.74 -22.18 9.39
CA ALA A 676 26.78 -22.84 8.60
C ALA A 676 28.19 -22.25 8.80
N PRO A 677 29.24 -23.06 8.57
CA PRO A 677 30.62 -22.61 8.72
C PRO A 677 31.09 -21.76 7.52
N LEU A 678 31.60 -20.56 7.75
CA LEU A 678 32.15 -19.68 6.70
C LEU A 678 33.49 -19.09 7.14
N ARG A 679 34.55 -19.17 6.32
CA ARG A 679 35.87 -18.61 6.67
C ARG A 679 35.82 -17.09 6.64
N TYR A 680 36.27 -16.41 7.70
CA TYR A 680 36.21 -14.94 7.77
C TYR A 680 37.50 -14.28 7.23
N PRO A 681 37.38 -13.15 6.52
CA PRO A 681 38.50 -12.27 6.28
C PRO A 681 38.96 -11.60 7.58
N SER A 682 40.16 -11.05 7.59
CA SER A 682 40.64 -10.30 8.75
C SER A 682 39.82 -9.02 8.96
N LEU A 683 39.24 -8.86 10.14
CA LEU A 683 38.51 -7.65 10.56
C LEU A 683 39.46 -6.51 11.02
N SER A 684 40.77 -6.74 11.00
CA SER A 684 41.79 -5.73 11.35
C SER A 684 42.09 -4.73 10.24
N GLU A 685 41.76 -5.06 8.98
CA GLU A 685 41.96 -4.19 7.83
C GLU A 685 40.84 -3.13 7.75
N THR A 686 41.15 -1.94 7.21
CA THR A 686 40.18 -0.88 6.98
C THR A 686 39.18 -1.27 5.88
N PHE A 687 37.89 -1.12 6.17
CA PHE A 687 36.83 -1.32 5.20
C PHE A 687 36.54 0.00 4.48
N THR A 688 36.97 0.10 3.22
CA THR A 688 36.90 1.33 2.43
C THR A 688 35.61 1.45 1.61
N SER A 689 34.91 0.34 1.38
CA SER A 689 33.64 0.32 0.66
C SER A 689 32.56 -0.37 1.49
N CYS A 690 31.79 0.44 2.21
CA CYS A 690 30.68 -0.01 3.06
C CYS A 690 29.36 0.53 2.53
N CYS A 691 28.42 -0.36 2.24
CA CYS A 691 27.13 -0.03 1.64
C CYS A 691 26.03 -0.89 2.26
N ILE A 692 24.87 -0.29 2.51
CA ILE A 692 23.66 -0.98 2.99
C ILE A 692 22.58 -0.74 1.95
N GLY A 693 21.99 -1.80 1.41
CA GLY A 693 20.93 -1.70 0.39
C GLY A 693 21.36 -1.21 -0.99
N PHE A 694 22.65 -0.84 -1.17
CA PHE A 694 23.17 -0.18 -2.37
C PHE A 694 24.06 -1.10 -3.21
N ALA A 695 23.88 -1.07 -4.53
CA ALA A 695 24.81 -1.67 -5.48
C ALA A 695 25.85 -0.65 -5.96
N ARG A 696 27.06 -0.73 -5.42
CA ARG A 696 28.19 0.01 -5.97
C ARG A 696 28.76 -0.75 -7.17
N LEU A 697 28.82 -0.13 -8.35
CA LEU A 697 29.68 -0.62 -9.43
C LEU A 697 31.11 -0.71 -8.88
N ARG A 698 31.64 -1.93 -8.80
CA ARG A 698 33.05 -2.12 -8.40
C ARG A 698 33.92 -1.45 -9.46
N THR A 699 34.70 -0.46 -9.06
CA THR A 699 35.78 0.09 -9.89
C THR A 699 36.83 -1.01 -10.07
N THR A 700 36.81 -1.65 -11.24
CA THR A 700 37.93 -2.33 -11.91
C THR A 700 38.95 -3.04 -11.01
N THR A 701 38.78 -4.34 -10.78
CA THR A 701 39.93 -5.24 -10.67
C THR A 701 40.22 -5.78 -12.07
N THR A 702 41.32 -5.32 -12.67
CA THR A 702 41.88 -5.82 -13.94
C THR A 702 41.96 -7.35 -13.95
N PRO A 703 41.44 -8.04 -14.98
CA PRO A 703 41.70 -9.46 -15.15
C PRO A 703 43.14 -9.62 -15.67
N THR A 704 44.04 -10.15 -14.85
CA THR A 704 45.33 -10.65 -15.32
C THR A 704 45.12 -11.90 -16.17
N GLY A 705 45.29 -11.74 -17.49
CA GLY A 705 45.85 -12.69 -18.47
C GLY A 705 45.25 -14.10 -18.58
N LEU A 706 44.57 -14.37 -19.70
CA LEU A 706 44.39 -15.71 -20.27
C LEU A 706 45.61 -16.04 -21.17
N PRO A 707 46.20 -17.26 -21.14
CA PRO A 707 47.19 -17.67 -22.12
C PRO A 707 46.53 -18.05 -23.46
N GLU A 708 47.16 -17.66 -24.58
CA GLU A 708 46.72 -17.98 -25.95
C GLU A 708 46.82 -19.48 -26.29
N PRO A 709 45.94 -20.02 -27.16
CA PRO A 709 46.01 -21.39 -27.63
C PRO A 709 46.97 -21.53 -28.84
N PRO A 710 47.74 -22.63 -28.97
CA PRO A 710 48.52 -22.90 -30.17
C PRO A 710 47.67 -23.54 -31.28
N VAL A 711 48.00 -23.18 -32.53
CA VAL A 711 47.40 -23.57 -33.81
C VAL A 711 47.59 -25.08 -34.10
N PRO A 712 46.66 -25.77 -34.78
CA PRO A 712 46.72 -27.22 -34.97
C PRO A 712 47.52 -27.62 -36.22
N ALA A 713 48.36 -28.66 -36.09
CA ALA A 713 48.89 -29.45 -37.21
C ALA A 713 48.45 -30.92 -37.05
N ALA A 714 48.06 -31.50 -38.18
CA ALA A 714 47.35 -32.77 -38.29
C ALA A 714 48.25 -34.02 -38.29
N LEU A 715 47.58 -35.17 -38.13
CA LEU A 715 47.93 -36.55 -38.48
C LEU A 715 48.85 -37.33 -37.51
N ALA A 716 48.29 -38.33 -36.82
CA ALA A 716 48.65 -39.75 -36.99
C ALA A 716 47.87 -40.68 -36.03
N HIS A 717 47.70 -41.92 -36.48
CA HIS A 717 46.77 -42.95 -36.02
C HIS A 717 47.23 -43.81 -34.82
N ALA A 718 46.25 -44.14 -33.96
CA ALA A 718 45.80 -45.47 -33.53
C ALA A 718 46.73 -46.54 -32.88
N HIS A 719 46.25 -47.01 -31.71
CA HIS A 719 46.22 -48.38 -31.16
C HIS A 719 47.29 -48.89 -30.15
N PRO A 720 46.92 -49.86 -29.26
CA PRO A 720 47.26 -49.86 -27.83
C PRO A 720 47.96 -51.15 -27.32
N SER A 721 48.48 -51.16 -26.07
CA SER A 721 48.60 -52.40 -25.26
C SER A 721 49.07 -52.22 -23.80
N LEU A 722 48.26 -52.75 -22.87
CA LEU A 722 48.56 -53.68 -21.76
C LEU A 722 49.40 -53.28 -20.50
N THR A 723 48.65 -53.15 -19.38
CA THR A 723 48.81 -53.75 -18.02
C THR A 723 50.14 -53.64 -17.24
N ARG A 724 50.10 -53.03 -16.03
CA ARG A 724 50.18 -53.73 -14.71
C ARG A 724 49.93 -52.78 -13.50
N SER A 725 49.00 -53.19 -12.64
CA SER A 725 48.67 -52.83 -11.24
C SER A 725 49.81 -52.31 -10.33
N GLN A 726 49.65 -51.56 -9.23
CA GLN A 726 48.52 -51.10 -8.40
C GLN A 726 49.11 -50.14 -7.32
N SER A 727 48.41 -49.05 -6.97
CA SER A 727 48.01 -48.66 -5.58
C SER A 727 47.63 -47.18 -5.50
N ILE A 728 46.46 -46.93 -4.90
CA ILE A 728 45.83 -45.62 -4.61
C ILE A 728 45.84 -45.45 -3.07
N PRO A 729 45.76 -44.23 -2.48
CA PRO A 729 44.50 -43.49 -2.33
C PRO A 729 44.65 -41.98 -2.63
N ALA A 730 43.96 -41.42 -3.62
CA ALA A 730 42.56 -40.97 -3.63
C ALA A 730 42.45 -39.45 -3.34
N SER A 731 43.00 -38.65 -4.27
CA SER A 731 42.49 -37.31 -4.57
C SER A 731 41.57 -37.40 -5.78
N THR A 732 40.46 -36.65 -5.72
CA THR A 732 39.77 -36.00 -6.85
C THR A 732 39.34 -36.85 -8.06
N GLY A 733 38.03 -36.91 -8.28
CA GLY A 733 37.44 -37.22 -9.58
C GLY A 733 36.26 -36.30 -9.88
N LEU A 734 36.53 -35.14 -10.50
CA LEU A 734 35.55 -34.38 -11.27
C LEU A 734 35.43 -35.07 -12.64
N GLY A 735 34.27 -35.64 -12.95
CA GLY A 735 33.92 -36.07 -14.30
C GLY A 735 33.20 -34.95 -15.03
N TRP A 736 33.73 -34.52 -16.17
CA TRP A 736 33.01 -33.71 -17.14
C TRP A 736 32.23 -34.63 -18.09
N GLY A 737 30.90 -34.52 -18.03
CA GLY A 737 29.98 -34.98 -19.06
C GLY A 737 28.93 -33.89 -19.27
N SER A 738 28.86 -33.36 -20.49
CA SER A 738 27.89 -32.36 -20.92
C SER A 738 26.49 -32.98 -21.03
N GLY A 739 25.47 -32.28 -20.54
CA GLY A 739 24.06 -32.58 -20.79
C GLY A 739 23.21 -32.66 -19.52
N LEU A 740 22.20 -31.79 -19.46
CA LEU A 740 21.13 -31.68 -18.45
C LEU A 740 21.52 -31.00 -17.13
N VAL A 741 20.96 -29.80 -16.95
CA VAL A 741 20.90 -29.06 -15.68
C VAL A 741 20.15 -29.92 -14.67
N ALA A 742 20.89 -30.58 -13.77
CA ALA A 742 20.34 -31.19 -12.57
C ALA A 742 20.21 -30.14 -11.46
N PRO A 743 19.21 -30.23 -10.56
CA PRO A 743 18.99 -29.26 -9.49
C PRO A 743 20.17 -29.26 -8.51
N LEU A 744 20.58 -28.07 -8.06
CA LEU A 744 21.59 -27.89 -7.00
C LEU A 744 21.14 -28.59 -5.71
N GLN A 745 22.00 -29.45 -5.17
CA GLN A 745 21.81 -30.12 -3.87
C GLN A 745 21.65 -29.10 -2.73
N GLU A 746 20.61 -29.34 -1.91
CA GLU A 746 20.16 -28.50 -0.81
C GLU A 746 21.22 -28.33 0.30
N GLY A 747 21.45 -27.09 0.73
CA GLY A 747 22.07 -26.76 2.01
C GLY A 747 23.61 -26.68 2.09
N SER A 748 24.34 -26.88 0.99
CA SER A 748 25.81 -26.90 0.95
C SER A 748 26.44 -25.52 0.64
N ILE A 749 27.55 -25.18 1.33
CA ILE A 749 28.35 -23.97 1.05
C ILE A 749 28.98 -24.11 -0.32
N SER A 750 28.70 -23.16 -1.21
CA SER A 750 29.25 -23.19 -2.57
C SER A 750 30.42 -22.22 -2.71
N SER A 751 31.56 -22.73 -3.16
CA SER A 751 32.78 -21.96 -3.40
C SER A 751 32.89 -21.59 -4.88
N THR A 752 33.29 -20.35 -5.15
CA THR A 752 33.56 -19.83 -6.50
C THR A 752 34.85 -19.05 -6.51
N LEU A 753 35.48 -18.90 -7.68
CA LEU A 753 36.66 -18.06 -7.82
C LEU A 753 36.29 -16.58 -7.55
N ALA A 754 37.13 -15.88 -6.77
CA ALA A 754 36.95 -14.44 -6.57
C ALA A 754 37.05 -13.71 -7.93
N GLY A 755 36.08 -12.83 -8.22
CA GLY A 755 36.00 -12.08 -9.48
C GLY A 755 34.99 -12.62 -10.51
N THR A 756 34.51 -13.86 -10.36
CA THR A 756 33.45 -14.44 -11.23
C THR A 756 32.05 -14.35 -10.59
N GLN A 757 31.86 -13.45 -9.62
CA GLN A 757 30.59 -13.34 -8.90
C GLN A 757 29.45 -12.88 -9.80
N ASP A 758 29.70 -11.88 -10.66
CA ASP A 758 28.67 -11.31 -11.53
C ASP A 758 28.22 -12.30 -12.61
N THR A 759 29.09 -13.21 -13.05
CA THR A 759 28.73 -14.28 -14.00
C THR A 759 27.84 -15.35 -13.36
N ARG A 760 27.96 -15.60 -12.05
CA ARG A 760 27.21 -16.66 -11.36
C ARG A 760 25.93 -16.16 -10.71
N TRP A 761 25.96 -14.97 -10.12
CA TRP A 761 24.86 -14.40 -9.33
C TRP A 761 24.25 -13.16 -9.96
N GLY A 762 24.81 -12.66 -11.07
CA GLY A 762 24.31 -11.48 -11.75
C GLY A 762 24.93 -10.16 -11.28
N SER A 763 24.64 -9.09 -12.01
CA SER A 763 25.07 -7.74 -11.65
C SER A 763 24.39 -7.28 -10.35
N PRO A 764 25.10 -6.60 -9.44
CA PRO A 764 24.50 -6.08 -8.23
C PRO A 764 23.49 -4.97 -8.55
N THR A 765 22.31 -5.03 -7.93
CA THR A 765 21.30 -3.96 -7.92
C THR A 765 20.98 -3.55 -6.48
N SER A 766 20.29 -2.42 -6.29
CA SER A 766 19.78 -2.05 -4.97
C SER A 766 18.89 -3.15 -4.38
N LEU A 767 18.52 -2.99 -3.12
CA LEU A 767 17.61 -3.91 -2.44
C LEU A 767 16.27 -4.10 -3.18
N GLU A 768 15.83 -3.10 -3.96
CA GLU A 768 14.55 -3.09 -4.68
C GLU A 768 13.37 -3.40 -3.74
N GLY A 769 13.39 -2.77 -2.56
CA GLY A 769 12.40 -2.98 -1.50
C GLY A 769 12.53 -1.94 -0.39
N GLU A 770 11.82 -2.17 0.71
CA GLU A 770 11.74 -1.24 1.84
C GLU A 770 12.65 -1.72 2.98
N LEU A 771 13.39 -0.78 3.59
CA LEU A 771 14.33 -1.05 4.67
C LEU A 771 14.00 -0.18 5.89
N GLY A 772 13.75 -0.80 7.04
CA GLY A 772 13.49 -0.11 8.31
C GLY A 772 14.77 0.35 9.00
N ALA A 773 14.73 0.46 10.33
CA ALA A 773 15.91 0.78 11.11
C ALA A 773 16.97 -0.33 11.00
N VAL A 774 18.24 0.07 10.89
CA VAL A 774 19.39 -0.82 10.77
C VAL A 774 20.29 -0.66 11.99
N ALA A 775 20.71 -1.77 12.57
CA ALA A 775 21.67 -1.81 13.67
C ALA A 775 22.78 -2.81 13.36
N ILE A 776 24.03 -2.37 13.49
CA ILE A 776 25.21 -3.22 13.37
C ILE A 776 25.91 -3.24 14.72
N PHE A 777 26.10 -4.43 15.27
CA PHE A 777 26.82 -4.63 16.53
C PHE A 777 28.23 -5.14 16.24
N HIS A 778 29.21 -4.69 17.02
CA HIS A 778 30.59 -5.17 16.91
C HIS A 778 30.84 -6.53 17.60
N GLU A 779 29.79 -7.16 18.14
CA GLU A 779 29.83 -8.50 18.74
C GLU A 779 28.78 -9.42 18.08
N ALA A 780 29.02 -10.73 18.17
CA ALA A 780 28.03 -11.75 17.86
C ALA A 780 26.98 -11.86 18.99
N LEU A 781 25.75 -11.42 18.73
CA LEU A 781 24.67 -11.44 19.71
C LEU A 781 24.10 -12.84 19.92
N GLN A 782 23.61 -13.10 21.14
CA GLN A 782 22.89 -14.31 21.50
C GLN A 782 21.42 -14.24 21.06
N ALA A 783 20.73 -15.38 21.04
CA ALA A 783 19.34 -15.47 20.57
C ALA A 783 18.33 -14.66 21.41
N ALA A 784 18.53 -14.53 22.73
CA ALA A 784 17.57 -13.85 23.61
C ALA A 784 17.42 -12.35 23.28
N PRO A 785 18.49 -11.53 23.20
CA PRO A 785 18.36 -10.12 22.80
C PRO A 785 17.79 -9.92 21.39
N LEU A 786 18.07 -10.84 20.45
CA LEU A 786 17.50 -10.79 19.09
C LEU A 786 15.99 -11.05 19.08
N ARG A 787 15.49 -11.92 19.97
CA ARG A 787 14.04 -12.11 20.14
C ARG A 787 13.37 -10.88 20.71
N VAL A 788 13.99 -10.24 21.70
CA VAL A 788 13.46 -8.99 22.29
C VAL A 788 13.39 -7.87 21.24
N LEU A 789 14.44 -7.69 20.43
CA LEU A 789 14.44 -6.75 19.30
C LEU A 789 13.34 -7.04 18.27
N CYS A 790 13.08 -8.32 17.99
CA CYS A 790 11.99 -8.71 17.10
C CYS A 790 10.61 -8.44 17.70
N THR A 791 10.41 -8.69 19.01
CA THR A 791 9.12 -8.47 19.69
C THR A 791 8.77 -6.99 19.87
N LEU A 792 9.76 -6.11 19.95
CA LEU A 792 9.54 -4.65 19.98
C LEU A 792 8.93 -4.13 18.66
N GLY A 793 9.17 -4.83 17.55
CA GLY A 793 8.64 -4.47 16.24
C GLY A 793 9.43 -3.37 15.53
N PRO A 794 9.03 -3.03 14.28
CA PRO A 794 9.76 -2.07 13.44
C PRO A 794 9.55 -0.59 13.83
N ASN A 795 8.56 -0.27 14.66
CA ASN A 795 8.15 1.10 14.99
C ASN A 795 8.69 1.62 16.33
N GLU A 796 9.48 0.82 17.06
CA GLU A 796 10.07 1.26 18.32
C GLU A 796 11.11 2.36 18.06
N MET A 797 10.83 3.56 18.58
CA MET A 797 11.56 4.79 18.27
C MET A 797 12.99 4.80 18.81
N ALA A 798 13.20 4.11 19.93
CA ALA A 798 14.49 4.11 20.61
C ALA A 798 14.67 2.83 21.44
N PRO A 799 14.96 1.70 20.78
CA PRO A 799 15.07 0.40 21.44
C PRO A 799 16.23 0.33 22.45
N PHE A 800 17.16 1.30 22.41
CA PHE A 800 18.37 1.34 23.25
C PHE A 800 18.34 2.42 24.34
N LYS A 801 17.16 2.93 24.71
CA LYS A 801 16.99 3.91 25.81
C LYS A 801 17.59 3.41 27.13
N PRO A 802 18.06 4.33 28.00
CA PRO A 802 18.71 3.99 29.28
C PRO A 802 17.81 3.24 30.28
N GLU A 803 16.50 3.34 30.14
CA GLU A 803 15.51 2.68 31.01
C GLU A 803 15.06 1.30 30.49
N GLY A 804 15.57 0.83 29.34
CA GLY A 804 15.12 -0.39 28.68
C GLY A 804 16.02 -1.63 28.89
N GLU A 805 15.45 -2.82 28.75
CA GLU A 805 16.15 -4.12 28.88
C GLU A 805 17.34 -4.30 27.90
N LEU A 806 17.36 -3.55 26.80
CA LEU A 806 18.39 -3.59 25.77
C LEU A 806 19.47 -2.52 25.93
N HIS A 807 19.47 -1.75 27.03
CA HIS A 807 20.45 -0.68 27.25
C HIS A 807 21.91 -1.19 27.20
N GLU A 808 22.17 -2.40 27.71
CA GLU A 808 23.49 -3.02 27.67
C GLU A 808 24.01 -3.21 26.23
N LEU A 809 23.11 -3.45 25.27
CA LEU A 809 23.46 -3.59 23.85
C LEU A 809 23.85 -2.26 23.21
N ALA A 810 23.42 -1.11 23.75
CA ALA A 810 23.74 0.20 23.20
C ALA A 810 25.26 0.42 23.11
N THR A 811 25.99 -0.05 24.13
CA THR A 811 27.47 0.00 24.18
C THR A 811 28.16 -0.91 23.15
N LYS A 812 27.41 -1.85 22.58
CA LYS A 812 27.87 -2.83 21.59
C LYS A 812 27.59 -2.42 20.15
N LEU A 813 26.91 -1.29 19.94
CA LEU A 813 26.60 -0.76 18.62
C LEU A 813 27.86 -0.22 17.95
N LEU A 814 28.11 -0.71 16.73
CA LEU A 814 29.04 -0.09 15.79
C LEU A 814 28.35 1.03 15.00
N LEU A 815 27.09 0.80 14.61
CA LEU A 815 26.32 1.69 13.75
C LEU A 815 24.83 1.52 14.04
N HIS A 816 24.09 2.62 14.14
CA HIS A 816 22.63 2.58 14.18
C HIS A 816 22.01 3.69 13.32
N TYR A 817 21.30 3.30 12.26
CA TYR A 817 20.53 4.23 11.44
C TYR A 817 19.04 4.01 11.63
N SER A 818 18.37 5.08 12.04
CA SER A 818 16.91 5.19 12.00
C SER A 818 16.49 6.11 10.86
N PRO A 819 15.39 5.80 10.14
CA PRO A 819 14.80 6.72 9.16
C PRO A 819 14.53 8.12 9.73
N GLU A 820 14.19 8.24 11.01
CA GLU A 820 13.92 9.55 11.65
C GLU A 820 15.13 10.45 11.74
N ALA A 821 16.29 9.85 12.02
CA ALA A 821 17.56 10.53 12.12
C ALA A 821 18.21 10.81 10.75
N CYS A 822 17.42 10.72 9.66
CA CYS A 822 17.87 11.07 8.31
C CYS A 822 17.29 12.41 7.87
N LYS A 823 18.15 13.40 7.57
CA LYS A 823 17.74 14.70 7.04
C LYS A 823 18.67 15.11 5.90
N ASN A 824 18.11 15.68 4.83
CA ASN A 824 18.87 16.12 3.64
C ASN A 824 19.77 15.03 3.04
N ASN A 825 19.26 13.79 2.96
CA ASN A 825 20.00 12.62 2.45
C ASN A 825 21.24 12.22 3.29
N ILE A 826 21.32 12.68 4.54
CA ILE A 826 22.34 12.26 5.50
C ILE A 826 21.64 11.50 6.62
N CYS A 827 22.03 10.25 6.86
CA CYS A 827 21.58 9.41 7.97
C CYS A 827 22.57 9.57 9.13
N LEU A 828 22.14 10.20 10.23
CA LEU A 828 22.98 10.36 11.41
C LEU A 828 23.18 9.02 12.12
N ASP A 829 24.41 8.77 12.58
CA ASP A 829 24.71 7.60 13.41
C ASP A 829 24.25 7.82 14.86
N LEU A 830 23.29 7.00 15.30
CA LEU A 830 22.75 7.02 16.65
C LEU A 830 23.54 6.12 17.63
N SER A 831 24.65 5.52 17.19
CA SER A 831 25.56 4.81 18.09
C SER A 831 26.25 5.77 19.07
N PRO A 832 26.67 5.33 20.27
CA PRO A 832 27.35 6.20 21.23
C PRO A 832 28.69 6.76 20.72
N GLY A 833 29.24 6.22 19.63
CA GLY A 833 30.46 6.71 18.99
C GLY A 833 30.25 7.90 18.03
N HIS A 834 29.02 8.16 17.57
CA HIS A 834 28.63 9.24 16.64
C HIS A 834 29.64 9.53 15.50
N GLY A 835 30.19 8.48 14.89
CA GLY A 835 31.37 8.61 14.01
C GLY A 835 31.13 8.27 12.54
N LEU A 836 29.99 7.66 12.20
CA LEU A 836 29.75 7.05 10.90
C LEU A 836 28.45 7.56 10.25
N ASP A 837 28.34 8.86 9.96
CA ASP A 837 27.15 9.40 9.29
C ASP A 837 27.06 8.90 7.83
N GLY A 838 25.93 8.27 7.51
CA GLY A 838 25.67 7.68 6.20
C GLY A 838 25.09 8.67 5.19
N ARG A 839 25.30 8.40 3.90
CA ARG A 839 24.65 9.15 2.80
C ARG A 839 23.59 8.29 2.13
N LEU A 840 22.34 8.73 2.20
CA LEU A 840 21.20 8.09 1.56
C LEU A 840 21.12 8.54 0.08
N THR A 841 21.00 7.58 -0.84
CA THR A 841 20.67 7.83 -2.26
C THR A 841 19.23 7.45 -2.60
N GLY A 842 18.52 6.78 -1.68
CA GLY A 842 17.09 6.48 -1.79
C GLY A 842 16.19 7.57 -1.19
N HIS A 843 14.93 7.23 -0.96
CA HIS A 843 13.95 8.15 -0.37
C HIS A 843 13.62 7.74 1.07
N ARG A 844 13.40 8.72 1.93
CA ARG A 844 12.83 8.49 3.27
C ARG A 844 11.31 8.59 3.18
N VAL A 845 10.61 7.56 3.63
CA VAL A 845 9.15 7.51 3.67
C VAL A 845 8.67 7.57 5.12
N GLU A 846 7.67 8.41 5.36
CA GLU A 846 6.96 8.49 6.64
C GLU A 846 5.46 8.35 6.37
N THR A 847 4.86 7.32 6.98
CA THR A 847 3.43 7.04 7.00
C THR A 847 2.89 7.22 8.41
N TRP A 848 1.61 7.56 8.51
CA TRP A 848 0.96 7.93 9.75
C TRP A 848 -0.20 6.99 10.05
N ASP A 849 -0.12 6.26 11.16
CA ASP A 849 -1.24 5.45 11.62
C ASP A 849 -2.38 6.35 12.10
N VAL A 850 -3.62 6.04 11.68
CA VAL A 850 -4.79 6.80 12.09
C VAL A 850 -4.94 6.86 13.62
N LYS A 851 -4.54 5.80 14.34
CA LYS A 851 -4.62 5.72 15.80
C LYS A 851 -3.72 6.73 16.49
N ASP A 852 -2.52 6.95 15.97
CA ASP A 852 -1.56 7.93 16.48
C ASP A 852 -1.99 9.36 16.14
N VAL A 853 -2.51 9.55 14.93
CA VAL A 853 -2.85 10.87 14.37
C VAL A 853 -3.97 11.57 15.14
N VAL A 854 -4.91 10.81 15.71
CA VAL A 854 -5.98 11.35 16.56
C VAL A 854 -5.42 12.18 17.71
N ASN A 855 -4.29 11.78 18.30
CA ASN A 855 -3.65 12.50 19.39
C ASN A 855 -3.12 13.88 18.96
N CYS A 856 -2.78 14.06 17.69
CA CYS A 856 -2.34 15.35 17.15
C CYS A 856 -3.50 16.34 16.89
N VAL A 857 -4.73 15.86 16.68
CA VAL A 857 -5.89 16.69 16.32
C VAL A 857 -6.69 17.13 17.55
N GLY A 858 -6.65 16.35 18.63
CA GLY A 858 -7.37 16.63 19.88
C GLY A 858 -7.64 15.41 20.76
N GLY A 859 -6.98 14.28 20.49
CA GLY A 859 -7.21 13.02 21.19
C GLY A 859 -8.57 12.39 20.85
N MET A 860 -8.96 11.37 21.61
CA MET A 860 -10.21 10.64 21.39
C MET A 860 -11.46 11.52 21.51
N GLY A 861 -11.37 12.65 22.21
CA GLY A 861 -12.44 13.65 22.30
C GLY A 861 -12.84 14.26 20.95
N ALA A 862 -11.93 14.31 19.97
CA ALA A 862 -12.20 14.85 18.65
C ALA A 862 -13.20 14.00 17.82
N LEU A 863 -13.37 12.72 18.17
CA LEU A 863 -14.27 11.80 17.48
C LEU A 863 -15.72 11.86 18.02
N LEU A 864 -15.91 12.30 19.27
CA LEU A 864 -17.22 12.31 19.95
C LEU A 864 -18.31 13.12 19.21
N PRO A 865 -18.03 14.26 18.56
CA PRO A 865 -19.04 15.00 17.80
C PRO A 865 -19.65 14.21 16.64
N LEU A 866 -18.98 13.16 16.14
CA LEU A 866 -19.55 12.29 15.10
C LEU A 866 -20.77 11.52 15.62
N LEU A 867 -20.73 11.06 16.88
CA LEU A 867 -21.86 10.38 17.51
C LEU A 867 -23.05 11.31 17.68
N GLU A 868 -22.82 12.58 18.04
CA GLU A 868 -23.90 13.56 18.15
C GLU A 868 -24.62 13.79 16.82
N ARG A 869 -23.88 13.84 15.70
CA ARG A 869 -24.47 13.99 14.36
C ARG A 869 -25.30 12.77 13.94
N VAL A 870 -24.82 11.56 14.23
CA VAL A 870 -25.56 10.33 13.94
C VAL A 870 -26.79 10.20 14.84
N ALA A 871 -26.70 10.63 16.10
CA ALA A 871 -27.82 10.57 17.05
C ALA A 871 -29.00 11.48 16.63
N ALA A 872 -28.75 12.54 15.85
CA ALA A 872 -29.77 13.45 15.34
C ALA A 872 -30.50 12.96 14.07
N GLN A 873 -30.26 11.73 13.62
CA GLN A 873 -30.79 11.21 12.36
C GLN A 873 -32.33 11.08 12.36
N PRO A 874 -33.05 11.59 11.34
CA PRO A 874 -34.49 11.37 11.20
C PRO A 874 -34.81 9.94 10.73
N GLN A 875 -36.00 9.46 11.11
CA GLN A 875 -36.50 8.08 10.99
C GLN A 875 -36.42 7.44 9.58
N GLU A 876 -36.35 8.24 8.51
CA GLU A 876 -36.43 7.77 7.11
C GLU A 876 -35.07 7.42 6.49
N ALA A 877 -33.94 7.71 7.16
CA ALA A 877 -32.66 7.76 6.48
C ALA A 877 -31.96 6.39 6.25
N GLU A 878 -32.34 5.32 6.96
CA GLU A 878 -31.87 3.92 6.74
C GLU A 878 -32.98 2.90 7.05
N ALA A 879 -34.21 3.15 6.59
CA ALA A 879 -35.37 2.32 6.91
C ALA A 879 -35.29 0.90 6.29
N GLY A 880 -35.07 -0.08 7.16
CA GLY A 880 -35.56 -1.43 7.05
C GLY A 880 -35.85 -1.98 8.45
N PRO A 881 -37.08 -1.89 8.98
CA PRO A 881 -37.46 -2.42 10.30
C PRO A 881 -37.34 -3.96 10.43
N ALA A 882 -36.85 -4.65 9.40
CA ALA A 882 -36.89 -6.10 9.28
C ALA A 882 -35.57 -6.80 9.68
N GLU A 883 -34.45 -6.09 9.84
CA GLU A 883 -33.15 -6.74 10.12
C GLU A 883 -32.87 -7.01 11.61
N THR A 884 -33.71 -6.54 12.55
CA THR A 884 -33.58 -6.86 13.99
C THR A 884 -33.72 -8.35 14.30
N HIS A 885 -34.29 -9.13 13.37
CA HIS A 885 -34.51 -10.58 13.49
C HIS A 885 -33.44 -11.44 12.77
N ASP A 886 -32.48 -10.83 12.10
CA ASP A 886 -31.66 -11.54 11.10
C ASP A 886 -30.27 -11.99 11.61
N LEU A 887 -29.87 -11.53 12.81
CA LEU A 887 -28.73 -12.06 13.58
C LEU A 887 -29.17 -13.08 14.64
N VAL A 888 -30.48 -13.17 14.87
CA VAL A 888 -31.11 -13.85 15.99
C VAL A 888 -32.12 -14.80 15.37
N GLY A 889 -31.69 -16.01 14.99
CA GLY A 889 -32.62 -17.03 14.49
C GLY A 889 -33.81 -17.23 15.45
N PRO A 890 -34.95 -17.78 14.97
CA PRO A 890 -36.20 -17.89 15.73
C PRO A 890 -36.07 -18.59 17.10
N GLU A 891 -34.98 -19.32 17.31
CA GLU A 891 -34.58 -19.97 18.58
C GLU A 891 -34.39 -18.97 19.74
N LEU A 892 -33.91 -17.75 19.49
CA LEU A 892 -33.60 -16.75 20.54
C LEU A 892 -34.78 -15.84 20.91
N THR A 893 -35.83 -15.80 20.08
CA THR A 893 -37.11 -15.12 20.40
C THR A 893 -38.06 -15.99 21.22
N SER A 894 -37.73 -17.28 21.42
CA SER A 894 -38.52 -18.18 22.27
C SER A 894 -38.03 -18.08 23.73
N GLY A 895 -38.94 -17.89 24.68
CA GLY A 895 -38.65 -17.68 26.11
C GLY A 895 -38.05 -18.87 26.87
N HIS A 896 -37.34 -19.79 26.20
CA HIS A 896 -36.90 -21.07 26.75
C HIS A 896 -35.39 -21.38 26.62
N SER A 897 -34.53 -20.38 26.47
CA SER A 897 -33.07 -20.57 26.45
C SER A 897 -32.40 -20.04 27.73
N THR A 898 -31.96 -20.95 28.61
CA THR A 898 -31.24 -20.66 29.88
C THR A 898 -29.72 -20.90 29.80
N GLN A 899 -29.16 -21.12 28.62
CA GLN A 899 -27.70 -21.26 28.45
C GLN A 899 -27.15 -20.09 27.64
N GLY A 900 -26.22 -19.34 28.25
CA GLY A 900 -25.59 -18.16 27.64
C GLY A 900 -24.93 -18.50 26.32
N LEU A 901 -25.46 -17.94 25.24
CA LEU A 901 -24.90 -18.05 23.90
C LEU A 901 -23.91 -16.90 23.68
N LEU A 902 -22.62 -17.19 23.88
CA LEU A 902 -21.54 -16.50 23.19
C LEU A 902 -21.66 -16.86 21.71
N LEU A 903 -22.23 -15.97 20.89
CA LEU A 903 -22.19 -16.13 19.44
C LEU A 903 -20.76 -15.77 18.97
N PRO A 904 -20.01 -16.70 18.36
CA PRO A 904 -18.73 -16.36 17.73
C PRO A 904 -19.02 -15.55 16.47
N LEU A 905 -19.01 -14.23 16.62
CA LEU A 905 -19.20 -13.28 15.54
C LEU A 905 -17.94 -13.28 14.65
N GLY A 906 -18.05 -13.84 13.45
CA GLY A 906 -16.99 -13.82 12.43
C GLY A 906 -16.86 -12.46 11.73
N ARG A 907 -15.81 -12.24 10.94
CA ARG A 907 -15.51 -10.95 10.28
C ARG A 907 -16.67 -10.36 9.44
N SER A 908 -17.48 -11.22 8.82
CA SER A 908 -18.67 -10.81 8.04
C SER A 908 -19.79 -10.19 8.91
N SER A 909 -19.80 -10.49 10.21
CA SER A 909 -20.80 -9.96 11.13
C SER A 909 -20.48 -8.54 11.59
N GLU A 910 -19.20 -8.16 11.73
CA GLU A 910 -18.83 -6.78 12.09
C GLU A 910 -19.16 -5.79 10.96
N GLU A 911 -18.94 -6.16 9.70
CA GLU A 911 -19.34 -5.34 8.53
C GLU A 911 -20.86 -5.20 8.44
N ARG A 912 -21.60 -6.26 8.80
CA ARG A 912 -23.07 -6.21 8.88
C ARG A 912 -23.53 -5.28 10.01
N MET A 913 -22.86 -5.32 11.17
CA MET A 913 -23.16 -4.45 12.31
C MET A 913 -22.86 -2.98 12.01
N GLU A 914 -21.85 -2.70 11.20
CA GLU A 914 -21.50 -1.33 10.77
C GLU A 914 -22.54 -0.66 9.88
N ARG A 915 -23.57 -1.39 9.41
CA ARG A 915 -24.74 -0.78 8.76
C ARG A 915 -25.38 0.24 9.68
N ASN A 916 -25.59 -0.11 10.94
CA ASN A 916 -26.05 0.85 11.94
C ASN A 916 -24.90 1.81 12.30
N ALA A 917 -25.09 3.11 12.04
CA ALA A 917 -24.05 4.12 12.25
C ALA A 917 -23.64 4.30 13.73
N VAL A 918 -24.55 4.07 14.69
CA VAL A 918 -24.24 4.10 16.14
C VAL A 918 -23.39 2.89 16.52
N ALA A 919 -23.74 1.71 16.01
CA ALA A 919 -22.95 0.49 16.20
C ALA A 919 -21.57 0.61 15.56
N ALA A 920 -21.48 1.21 14.37
CA ALA A 920 -20.22 1.52 13.69
C ALA A 920 -19.34 2.46 14.50
N PHE A 921 -19.92 3.44 15.21
CA PHE A 921 -19.15 4.36 16.07
C PHE A 921 -18.51 3.63 17.24
N LEU A 922 -19.24 2.71 17.88
CA LEU A 922 -18.71 1.91 18.99
C LEU A 922 -17.63 0.92 18.52
N LEU A 923 -17.79 0.32 17.34
CA LEU A 923 -16.76 -0.52 16.72
C LEU A 923 -15.52 0.31 16.33
N MET A 924 -15.72 1.51 15.78
CA MET A 924 -14.63 2.45 15.52
C MET A 924 -13.86 2.72 16.82
N LEU A 925 -14.54 3.11 17.91
CA LEU A 925 -13.89 3.32 19.21
C LEU A 925 -13.11 2.09 19.68
N ARG A 926 -13.69 0.89 19.57
CA ARG A 926 -13.00 -0.36 19.90
C ARG A 926 -11.70 -0.50 19.10
N ASN A 927 -11.76 -0.28 17.78
CA ASN A 927 -10.61 -0.40 16.90
C ASN A 927 -9.52 0.61 17.24
N PHE A 928 -9.88 1.86 17.56
CA PHE A 928 -8.91 2.90 17.98
C PHE A 928 -8.26 2.64 19.35
N LEU A 929 -8.94 1.94 20.25
CA LEU A 929 -8.43 1.57 21.57
C LEU A 929 -7.57 0.30 21.53
N GLN A 930 -7.85 -0.58 20.56
CA GLN A 930 -7.20 -1.88 20.42
C GLN A 930 -5.67 -1.73 20.31
N GLY A 931 -4.95 -2.28 21.29
CA GLY A 931 -3.50 -2.30 21.36
C GLY A 931 -2.85 -0.92 21.58
N HIS A 932 -3.61 0.11 22.00
CA HIS A 932 -3.15 1.49 22.00
C HIS A 932 -3.43 2.23 23.32
N THR A 933 -2.50 2.14 24.27
CA THR A 933 -2.62 2.68 25.64
C THR A 933 -2.86 4.19 25.69
N VAL A 934 -2.20 4.98 24.84
CA VAL A 934 -2.35 6.44 24.79
C VAL A 934 -3.78 6.85 24.44
N ASN A 935 -4.47 6.07 23.61
CA ASN A 935 -5.85 6.37 23.21
C ASN A 935 -6.83 6.01 24.33
N GLN A 936 -6.52 4.96 25.10
CA GLN A 936 -7.29 4.59 26.29
C GLN A 936 -7.21 5.68 27.36
N GLU A 937 -6.00 6.17 27.64
CA GLU A 937 -5.81 7.29 28.57
C GLU A 937 -6.47 8.57 28.06
N SER A 938 -6.33 8.90 26.77
CA SER A 938 -6.98 10.04 26.14
C SER A 938 -8.51 10.00 26.30
N LEU A 939 -9.12 8.82 26.12
CA LEU A 939 -10.56 8.63 26.29
C LEU A 939 -11.01 8.80 27.75
N VAL A 940 -10.20 8.38 28.73
CA VAL A 940 -10.46 8.61 30.16
C VAL A 940 -10.33 10.10 30.49
N GLN A 941 -9.27 10.75 30.02
CA GLN A 941 -8.98 12.17 30.31
C GLN A 941 -10.08 13.10 29.78
N CYS A 942 -10.66 12.80 28.61
CA CYS A 942 -11.75 13.60 28.04
C CYS A 942 -13.15 13.27 28.62
N GLN A 943 -13.24 12.43 29.66
CA GLN A 943 -14.52 11.91 30.17
C GLN A 943 -15.36 11.22 29.07
N GLY A 944 -14.69 10.59 28.11
CA GLY A 944 -15.30 10.00 26.93
C GLY A 944 -16.46 9.05 27.23
N PRO A 945 -16.33 8.06 28.14
CA PRO A 945 -17.42 7.14 28.48
C PRO A 945 -18.68 7.86 28.98
N ALA A 946 -18.53 8.92 29.76
CA ALA A 946 -19.65 9.71 30.27
C ALA A 946 -20.34 10.50 29.17
N ILE A 947 -19.57 11.11 28.26
CA ILE A 947 -20.10 11.84 27.10
C ILE A 947 -20.82 10.88 26.15
N ILE A 948 -20.24 9.72 25.84
CA ILE A 948 -20.88 8.70 25.00
C ILE A 948 -22.20 8.26 25.63
N GLY A 949 -22.20 7.95 26.94
CA GLY A 949 -23.43 7.60 27.66
C GLY A 949 -24.48 8.71 27.67
N ALA A 950 -24.09 9.99 27.63
CA ALA A 950 -25.02 11.10 27.51
C ALA A 950 -25.56 11.27 26.07
N LEU A 951 -24.71 11.11 25.06
CA LEU A 951 -25.08 11.20 23.64
C LEU A 951 -25.98 10.04 23.20
N LEU A 952 -25.73 8.82 23.70
CA LEU A 952 -26.59 7.66 23.41
C LEU A 952 -28.02 7.83 23.96
N ARG A 953 -28.24 8.66 25.00
CA ARG A 953 -29.60 9.01 25.43
C ARG A 953 -30.38 9.85 24.42
N LYS A 954 -29.68 10.57 23.54
CA LYS A 954 -30.31 11.36 22.47
C LYS A 954 -30.68 10.48 21.26
N VAL A 955 -30.14 9.26 21.17
CA VAL A 955 -30.38 8.35 20.05
C VAL A 955 -31.83 7.84 20.12
N PRO A 956 -32.57 7.85 19.00
CA PRO A 956 -33.93 7.35 18.97
C PRO A 956 -33.98 5.83 19.19
N SER A 957 -35.06 5.34 19.80
CA SER A 957 -35.20 3.93 20.18
C SER A 957 -35.01 2.93 19.03
N TRP A 958 -35.39 3.30 17.81
CA TRP A 958 -35.29 2.44 16.62
C TRP A 958 -33.84 2.23 16.15
N ALA A 959 -32.93 3.15 16.49
CA ALA A 959 -31.51 3.03 16.19
C ALA A 959 -30.75 2.25 17.29
N MET A 960 -31.36 2.07 18.47
CA MET A 960 -30.82 1.28 19.58
C MET A 960 -31.19 -0.20 19.41
N ASP A 961 -30.55 -0.85 18.44
CA ASP A 961 -30.80 -2.25 18.05
C ASP A 961 -29.81 -3.25 18.70
N MET A 962 -29.90 -4.52 18.28
CA MET A 962 -28.99 -5.58 18.72
C MET A 962 -27.54 -5.32 18.27
N ASN A 963 -27.33 -4.66 17.12
CA ASN A 963 -25.98 -4.32 16.65
C ASN A 963 -25.28 -3.36 17.62
N VAL A 964 -26.00 -2.33 18.10
CA VAL A 964 -25.46 -1.40 19.10
C VAL A 964 -25.10 -2.13 20.39
N LEU A 965 -25.95 -3.05 20.85
CA LEU A 965 -25.65 -3.86 22.04
C LEU A 965 -24.40 -4.72 21.83
N MET A 966 -24.31 -5.46 20.72
CA MET A 966 -23.14 -6.30 20.41
C MET A 966 -21.86 -5.48 20.27
N SER A 967 -21.90 -4.33 19.60
CA SER A 967 -20.75 -3.43 19.50
C SER A 967 -20.31 -2.89 20.87
N THR A 968 -21.26 -2.63 21.77
CA THR A 968 -20.99 -2.21 23.15
C THR A 968 -20.29 -3.33 23.93
N GLN A 969 -20.71 -4.59 23.75
CA GLN A 969 -20.08 -5.75 24.36
C GLN A 969 -18.65 -5.96 23.86
N LEU A 970 -18.45 -5.97 22.54
CA LEU A 970 -17.13 -6.13 21.92
C LEU A 970 -16.14 -5.04 22.34
N LEU A 971 -16.62 -3.80 22.52
CA LEU A 971 -15.81 -2.70 23.05
C LEU A 971 -15.34 -2.98 24.48
N MET A 972 -16.25 -3.42 25.37
CA MET A 972 -15.91 -3.71 26.76
C MET A 972 -15.00 -4.94 26.90
N GLU A 973 -15.24 -5.99 26.12
CA GLU A 973 -14.40 -7.19 26.09
C GLU A 973 -12.99 -6.89 25.60
N GLN A 974 -12.84 -6.03 24.58
CA GLN A 974 -11.52 -5.59 24.10
C GLN A 974 -10.74 -4.85 25.21
N VAL A 975 -11.38 -3.90 25.90
CA VAL A 975 -10.74 -3.14 26.98
C VAL A 975 -10.43 -4.05 28.18
N ALA A 976 -11.29 -5.05 28.45
CA ALA A 976 -11.05 -6.04 29.49
C ALA A 976 -9.84 -6.94 29.17
N ALA A 977 -9.68 -7.38 27.92
CA ALA A 977 -8.55 -8.18 27.47
C ALA A 977 -7.20 -7.45 27.61
N GLU A 978 -7.19 -6.13 27.49
CA GLU A 978 -5.99 -5.29 27.60
C GLU A 978 -5.64 -4.90 29.05
N GLY A 979 -6.51 -5.19 30.02
CA GLY A 979 -6.24 -4.95 31.44
C GLY A 979 -6.44 -3.50 31.90
N CYS A 980 -7.05 -2.62 31.10
CA CYS A 980 -7.31 -1.22 31.46
C CYS A 980 -8.53 -1.08 32.39
N GLY A 981 -8.37 -1.44 33.66
CA GLY A 981 -9.47 -1.54 34.62
C GLY A 981 -10.20 -0.22 34.93
N SER A 982 -9.53 0.93 34.84
CA SER A 982 -10.14 2.25 35.07
C SER A 982 -11.13 2.63 33.96
N LEU A 983 -10.72 2.48 32.70
CA LEU A 983 -11.57 2.73 31.54
C LEU A 983 -12.74 1.74 31.51
N LEU A 984 -12.47 0.45 31.75
CA LEU A 984 -13.51 -0.58 31.79
C LEU A 984 -14.61 -0.26 32.82
N TYR A 985 -14.22 0.22 34.02
CA TYR A 985 -15.18 0.60 35.04
C TYR A 985 -16.04 1.82 34.65
N LEU A 986 -15.46 2.81 33.97
CA LEU A 986 -16.20 3.95 33.44
C LEU A 986 -17.18 3.53 32.33
N LEU A 987 -16.78 2.60 31.45
CA LEU A 987 -17.67 2.02 30.44
C LEU A 987 -18.82 1.25 31.10
N TYR A 988 -18.54 0.45 32.13
CA TYR A 988 -19.60 -0.20 32.92
C TYR A 988 -20.56 0.81 33.54
N GLN A 989 -20.04 1.88 34.15
CA GLN A 989 -20.86 2.89 34.79
C GLN A 989 -21.80 3.61 33.82
N HIS A 990 -21.30 4.02 32.65
CA HIS A 990 -22.03 4.91 31.76
C HIS A 990 -22.79 4.21 30.63
N LEU A 991 -22.41 2.99 30.25
CA LEU A 991 -23.04 2.22 29.17
C LEU A 991 -23.80 0.99 29.70
N LEU A 992 -23.17 0.16 30.53
CA LEU A 992 -23.77 -1.11 30.97
C LEU A 992 -24.81 -0.91 32.08
N PHE A 993 -24.44 -0.26 33.18
CA PHE A 993 -25.33 -0.07 34.33
C PHE A 993 -26.29 1.13 34.16
N ASN A 994 -26.18 1.90 33.08
CA ASN A 994 -27.09 3.01 32.81
C ASN A 994 -28.36 2.51 32.11
N PHE A 995 -29.33 2.00 32.89
CA PHE A 995 -30.58 1.42 32.36
C PHE A 995 -31.38 2.36 31.47
N HIS A 996 -31.34 3.68 31.71
CA HIS A 996 -32.03 4.69 30.90
C HIS A 996 -31.74 4.57 29.38
N LEU A 997 -30.56 4.07 29.01
CA LEU A 997 -30.18 3.87 27.60
C LEU A 997 -31.00 2.78 26.92
N TRP A 998 -31.21 1.67 27.63
CA TRP A 998 -31.77 0.44 27.06
C TRP A 998 -33.28 0.33 27.30
N THR A 999 -33.86 1.14 28.17
CA THR A 999 -35.27 1.01 28.56
C THR A 999 -36.27 1.35 27.46
N LEU A 1000 -35.86 2.04 26.41
CA LEU A 1000 -36.71 2.41 25.29
C LEU A 1000 -36.51 1.51 24.05
N SER A 1001 -35.51 0.63 24.02
CA SER A 1001 -35.22 -0.26 22.88
C SER A 1001 -36.18 -1.45 22.81
N ASP A 1002 -36.07 -2.29 21.77
CA ASP A 1002 -36.93 -3.46 21.61
C ASP A 1002 -36.69 -4.53 22.69
N PHE A 1003 -37.70 -5.40 22.90
CA PHE A 1003 -37.68 -6.44 23.93
C PHE A 1003 -36.41 -7.32 23.88
N ALA A 1004 -36.02 -7.78 22.69
CA ALA A 1004 -34.83 -8.62 22.50
C ALA A 1004 -33.54 -7.92 22.97
N VAL A 1005 -33.40 -6.61 22.71
CA VAL A 1005 -32.24 -5.81 23.11
C VAL A 1005 -32.19 -5.66 24.63
N ARG A 1006 -33.33 -5.40 25.28
CA ARG A 1006 -33.42 -5.30 26.74
C ARG A 1006 -33.03 -6.61 27.42
N LEU A 1007 -33.53 -7.73 26.91
CA LEU A 1007 -33.21 -9.05 27.46
C LEU A 1007 -31.72 -9.38 27.26
N GLY A 1008 -31.18 -9.14 26.06
CA GLY A 1008 -29.75 -9.33 25.77
C GLY A 1008 -28.84 -8.47 26.65
N HIS A 1009 -29.22 -7.22 26.92
CA HIS A 1009 -28.50 -6.32 27.83
C HIS A 1009 -28.42 -6.90 29.25
N ILE A 1010 -29.54 -7.40 29.77
CA ILE A 1010 -29.61 -8.00 31.12
C ILE A 1010 -28.80 -9.29 31.19
N GLN A 1011 -28.85 -10.12 30.15
CA GLN A 1011 -28.07 -11.35 30.07
C GLN A 1011 -26.56 -11.05 30.09
N TYR A 1012 -26.10 -10.06 29.33
CA TYR A 1012 -24.70 -9.65 29.34
C TYR A 1012 -24.26 -9.07 30.68
N MET A 1013 -25.08 -8.18 31.27
CA MET A 1013 -24.84 -7.66 32.61
C MET A 1013 -24.73 -8.80 33.64
N SER A 1014 -25.54 -9.85 33.51
CA SER A 1014 -25.46 -11.04 34.34
C SER A 1014 -24.11 -11.77 34.22
N SER A 1015 -23.60 -11.92 33.00
CA SER A 1015 -22.26 -12.49 32.77
C SER A 1015 -21.16 -11.68 33.47
N ILE A 1016 -21.17 -10.36 33.30
CA ILE A 1016 -20.17 -9.45 33.89
C ILE A 1016 -20.25 -9.45 35.43
N VAL A 1017 -21.46 -9.43 35.99
CA VAL A 1017 -21.67 -9.54 37.44
C VAL A 1017 -21.12 -10.85 37.98
N ARG A 1018 -21.28 -11.95 37.25
CA ARG A 1018 -20.77 -13.27 37.64
C ARG A 1018 -19.25 -13.32 37.63
N GLU A 1019 -18.59 -12.65 36.68
CA GLU A 1019 -17.14 -12.58 36.54
C GLU A 1019 -16.48 -11.60 37.53
N HIS A 1020 -17.09 -10.44 37.80
CA HIS A 1020 -16.49 -9.34 38.58
C HIS A 1020 -17.23 -8.99 39.89
N ARG A 1021 -17.94 -9.96 40.45
CA ARG A 1021 -18.85 -9.84 41.60
C ARG A 1021 -18.34 -8.98 42.76
N GLN A 1022 -17.15 -9.25 43.29
CA GLN A 1022 -16.66 -8.58 44.50
C GLN A 1022 -16.41 -7.08 44.28
N LYS A 1023 -15.92 -6.70 43.09
CA LYS A 1023 -15.65 -5.30 42.74
C LYS A 1023 -16.94 -4.53 42.48
N LEU A 1024 -17.90 -5.17 41.79
CA LEU A 1024 -19.16 -4.54 41.39
C LEU A 1024 -20.15 -4.41 42.55
N ARG A 1025 -20.17 -5.35 43.50
CA ARG A 1025 -21.13 -5.36 44.63
C ARG A 1025 -21.13 -4.06 45.44
N ARG A 1026 -19.99 -3.38 45.58
CA ARG A 1026 -19.88 -2.13 46.36
C ARG A 1026 -20.69 -0.97 45.77
N LYS A 1027 -20.93 -0.94 44.45
CA LYS A 1027 -21.65 0.16 43.78
C LYS A 1027 -22.91 -0.29 43.06
N TYR A 1028 -22.91 -1.50 42.49
CA TYR A 1028 -24.01 -2.09 41.74
C TYR A 1028 -24.50 -3.37 42.45
N GLY A 1029 -24.89 -3.22 43.71
CA GLY A 1029 -25.41 -4.31 44.55
C GLY A 1029 -26.91 -4.57 44.35
N VAL A 1030 -27.52 -5.29 45.31
CA VAL A 1030 -28.94 -5.68 45.25
C VAL A 1030 -29.86 -4.45 45.21
N GLN A 1031 -29.57 -3.42 45.99
CA GLN A 1031 -30.31 -2.16 46.00
C GLN A 1031 -30.38 -1.51 44.63
N PHE A 1032 -29.26 -1.43 43.93
CA PHE A 1032 -29.19 -0.83 42.61
C PHE A 1032 -30.10 -1.55 41.59
N ILE A 1033 -30.12 -2.88 41.61
CA ILE A 1033 -30.96 -3.69 40.70
C ILE A 1033 -32.45 -3.49 41.01
N LEU A 1034 -32.82 -3.47 42.29
CA LEU A 1034 -34.20 -3.26 42.73
C LEU A 1034 -34.67 -1.83 42.43
N ASP A 1035 -33.80 -0.83 42.60
CA ASP A 1035 -34.08 0.55 42.22
C ASP A 1035 -34.25 0.68 40.70
N ALA A 1036 -33.44 0.00 39.90
CA ALA A 1036 -33.62 -0.05 38.44
C ALA A 1036 -34.94 -0.71 38.04
N LEU A 1037 -35.32 -1.82 38.69
CA LEU A 1037 -36.63 -2.45 38.52
C LEU A 1037 -37.78 -1.49 38.85
N ARG A 1038 -37.68 -0.77 39.97
CA ARG A 1038 -38.70 0.19 40.41
C ARG A 1038 -38.83 1.39 39.47
N THR A 1039 -37.70 1.98 39.09
CA THR A 1039 -37.67 3.22 38.30
C THR A 1039 -37.99 2.98 36.83
N HIS A 1040 -37.50 1.88 36.26
CA HIS A 1040 -37.61 1.64 34.82
C HIS A 1040 -38.65 0.62 34.43
N TYR A 1041 -38.95 -0.36 35.29
CA TYR A 1041 -39.78 -1.53 34.97
C TYR A 1041 -41.06 -1.66 35.81
N SER A 1042 -41.51 -0.58 36.47
CA SER A 1042 -42.80 -0.51 37.18
C SER A 1042 -43.92 0.07 36.32
N SER A 1043 -45.15 -0.37 36.58
CA SER A 1043 -46.29 -0.30 35.66
C SER A 1043 -46.96 1.08 35.35
N PRO A 1044 -46.88 2.19 36.11
CA PRO A 1044 -47.97 3.18 35.96
C PRO A 1044 -47.83 4.27 34.88
N GLN A 1045 -46.65 4.55 34.28
CA GLN A 1045 -46.54 5.65 33.28
C GLN A 1045 -45.41 5.37 32.26
N ARG A 1046 -45.73 4.81 31.08
CA ARG A 1046 -44.77 4.63 30.00
C ARG A 1046 -45.29 5.16 28.67
N GLU A 1047 -44.41 5.88 27.96
CA GLU A 1047 -44.64 6.42 26.61
C GLU A 1047 -44.74 5.30 25.54
N ARG A 1048 -44.21 4.09 25.81
CA ARG A 1048 -44.42 2.86 25.02
C ARG A 1048 -44.46 1.63 25.93
N PRO A 1049 -45.64 1.08 26.26
CA PRO A 1049 -45.74 -0.12 27.07
C PRO A 1049 -45.25 -1.35 26.30
N LEU A 1050 -44.39 -2.16 26.92
CA LEU A 1050 -44.12 -3.53 26.48
C LEU A 1050 -45.40 -4.38 26.65
N VAL A 1051 -45.51 -5.47 25.90
CA VAL A 1051 -46.50 -6.51 26.17
C VAL A 1051 -46.30 -7.03 27.60
N ALA A 1052 -47.39 -7.35 28.30
CA ALA A 1052 -47.33 -7.75 29.72
C ALA A 1052 -46.40 -8.95 29.97
N ASP A 1053 -46.38 -9.93 29.06
CA ASP A 1053 -45.55 -11.13 29.15
C ASP A 1053 -44.05 -10.81 28.97
N ASP A 1054 -43.71 -9.91 28.03
CA ASP A 1054 -42.35 -9.43 27.80
C ASP A 1054 -41.82 -8.65 28.99
N LEU A 1055 -42.67 -7.81 29.58
CA LEU A 1055 -42.35 -7.05 30.79
C LEU A 1055 -42.05 -7.99 31.96
N HIS A 1056 -42.89 -9.01 32.17
CA HIS A 1056 -42.68 -10.01 33.21
C HIS A 1056 -41.37 -10.79 32.99
N THR A 1057 -41.02 -11.12 31.74
CA THR A 1057 -39.77 -11.81 31.41
C THR A 1057 -38.53 -10.95 31.75
N VAL A 1058 -38.59 -9.65 31.49
CA VAL A 1058 -37.52 -8.72 31.87
C VAL A 1058 -37.40 -8.57 33.39
N GLN A 1059 -38.54 -8.43 34.09
CA GLN A 1059 -38.59 -8.31 35.55
C GLN A 1059 -38.01 -9.56 36.23
N THR A 1060 -38.40 -10.75 35.78
CA THR A 1060 -37.88 -12.03 36.30
C THR A 1060 -36.39 -12.20 36.02
N SER A 1061 -35.89 -11.77 34.87
CA SER A 1061 -34.45 -11.80 34.54
C SER A 1061 -33.62 -10.91 35.47
N LEU A 1062 -34.09 -9.69 35.76
CA LEU A 1062 -33.43 -8.77 36.71
C LEU A 1062 -33.49 -9.27 38.16
N LEU A 1063 -34.62 -9.83 38.59
CA LEU A 1063 -34.71 -10.49 39.89
C LEU A 1063 -33.80 -11.73 39.98
N GLY A 1064 -33.61 -12.44 38.86
CA GLY A 1064 -32.61 -13.50 38.72
C GLY A 1064 -31.19 -12.99 38.98
N LEU A 1065 -30.85 -11.79 38.50
CA LEU A 1065 -29.55 -11.18 38.79
C LEU A 1065 -29.39 -10.84 40.28
N ALA A 1066 -30.43 -10.26 40.91
CA ALA A 1066 -30.42 -10.03 42.36
C ALA A 1066 -30.26 -11.34 43.14
N ARG A 1067 -30.89 -12.43 42.67
CA ARG A 1067 -30.71 -13.79 43.23
C ARG A 1067 -29.25 -14.24 43.22
N GLU A 1068 -28.52 -14.01 42.13
CA GLU A 1068 -27.10 -14.42 42.03
C GLU A 1068 -26.23 -13.73 43.10
N PHE A 1069 -26.52 -12.46 43.41
CA PHE A 1069 -25.87 -11.75 44.51
C PHE A 1069 -26.20 -12.34 45.88
N LEU A 1070 -27.46 -12.72 46.11
CA LEU A 1070 -27.94 -13.22 47.40
C LEU A 1070 -27.52 -14.66 47.69
N VAL A 1071 -27.61 -15.58 46.71
CA VAL A 1071 -27.32 -17.02 46.88
C VAL A 1071 -25.88 -17.27 47.31
N ARG A 1072 -24.92 -16.58 46.69
CA ARG A 1072 -23.49 -16.84 46.89
C ARG A 1072 -22.86 -16.00 48.00
N SER A 1073 -23.57 -15.05 48.61
CA SER A 1073 -23.09 -14.26 49.76
C SER A 1073 -24.24 -13.55 50.47
N PHE A 1074 -24.76 -14.17 51.51
CA PHE A 1074 -25.77 -13.57 52.36
C PHE A 1074 -25.22 -12.31 53.06
N SER A 1075 -26.00 -11.22 53.05
CA SER A 1075 -25.77 -10.01 53.86
C SER A 1075 -27.11 -9.56 54.42
N ALA A 1076 -27.15 -9.25 55.73
CA ALA A 1076 -28.36 -8.72 56.37
C ALA A 1076 -28.81 -7.41 55.72
N ASP A 1077 -27.85 -6.54 55.36
CA ASP A 1077 -28.13 -5.26 54.69
C ASP A 1077 -28.82 -5.45 53.33
N ASP A 1078 -28.33 -6.37 52.50
CA ASP A 1078 -28.93 -6.66 51.18
C ASP A 1078 -30.34 -7.24 51.33
N MET A 1079 -30.58 -8.03 52.37
CA MET A 1079 -31.92 -8.58 52.65
C MET A 1079 -32.88 -7.54 53.22
N GLN A 1080 -32.37 -6.60 54.02
CA GLN A 1080 -33.15 -5.47 54.50
C GLN A 1080 -33.63 -4.60 53.32
N VAL A 1081 -32.77 -4.42 52.31
CA VAL A 1081 -33.13 -3.73 51.07
C VAL A 1081 -34.27 -4.48 50.36
N VAL A 1082 -34.21 -5.80 50.23
CA VAL A 1082 -35.30 -6.60 49.61
C VAL A 1082 -36.63 -6.44 50.38
N LEU A 1083 -36.59 -6.45 51.71
CA LEU A 1083 -37.80 -6.23 52.53
C LEU A 1083 -38.33 -4.80 52.40
N SER A 1084 -37.44 -3.81 52.38
CA SER A 1084 -37.83 -2.40 52.18
C SER A 1084 -38.45 -2.18 50.80
N PHE A 1085 -37.97 -2.89 49.78
CA PHE A 1085 -38.54 -2.88 48.43
C PHE A 1085 -39.96 -3.49 48.42
N LEU A 1086 -40.17 -4.65 49.05
CA LEU A 1086 -41.50 -5.26 49.19
C LEU A 1086 -42.51 -4.34 49.88
N ALA A 1087 -42.08 -3.63 50.92
CA ALA A 1087 -42.90 -2.66 51.64
C ALA A 1087 -43.27 -1.44 50.76
N ALA A 1088 -42.34 -0.97 49.92
CA ALA A 1088 -42.47 0.26 49.17
C ALA A 1088 -43.09 0.12 47.75
N VAL A 1089 -43.09 -1.08 47.17
CA VAL A 1089 -43.63 -1.33 45.83
C VAL A 1089 -45.15 -1.53 45.87
N GLY A 1090 -45.86 -0.73 45.07
CA GLY A 1090 -47.32 -0.80 44.90
C GLY A 1090 -47.82 -1.66 43.73
N ASP A 1091 -46.91 -2.26 42.96
CA ASP A 1091 -47.23 -3.21 41.88
C ASP A 1091 -47.25 -4.64 42.43
N ASP A 1092 -48.42 -5.23 42.53
CA ASP A 1092 -48.59 -6.58 43.09
C ASP A 1092 -47.88 -7.67 42.28
N GLY A 1093 -47.68 -7.49 40.96
CA GLY A 1093 -46.96 -8.44 40.13
C GLY A 1093 -45.49 -8.55 40.55
N LEU A 1094 -44.83 -7.39 40.70
CA LEU A 1094 -43.44 -7.30 41.16
C LEU A 1094 -43.26 -7.81 42.60
N VAL A 1095 -44.25 -7.57 43.46
CA VAL A 1095 -44.26 -8.10 44.83
C VAL A 1095 -44.30 -9.62 44.82
N VAL A 1096 -45.20 -10.22 44.01
CA VAL A 1096 -45.28 -11.68 43.86
C VAL A 1096 -43.97 -12.26 43.33
N SER A 1097 -43.38 -11.69 42.27
CA SER A 1097 -42.10 -12.17 41.72
C SER A 1097 -40.94 -12.06 42.73
N THR A 1098 -40.94 -11.03 43.59
CA THR A 1098 -39.94 -10.85 44.65
C THR A 1098 -40.16 -11.83 45.81
N LEU A 1099 -41.41 -12.15 46.15
CA LEU A 1099 -41.74 -13.24 47.09
C LEU A 1099 -41.32 -14.61 46.55
N ASP A 1100 -41.46 -14.85 45.25
CA ASP A 1100 -40.97 -16.07 44.59
C ASP A 1100 -39.43 -16.16 44.63
N LEU A 1101 -38.73 -15.03 44.55
CA LEU A 1101 -37.28 -14.97 44.80
C LEU A 1101 -36.93 -15.40 46.24
N LEU A 1102 -37.63 -14.87 47.25
CA LEU A 1102 -37.42 -15.28 48.65
C LEU A 1102 -37.70 -16.77 48.87
N LEU A 1103 -38.78 -17.29 48.28
CA LEU A 1103 -39.10 -18.71 48.29
C LEU A 1103 -37.98 -19.55 47.67
N ALA A 1104 -37.43 -19.12 46.52
CA ALA A 1104 -36.34 -19.82 45.85
C ALA A 1104 -35.04 -19.82 46.68
N LEU A 1105 -34.78 -18.78 47.47
CA LEU A 1105 -33.64 -18.73 48.39
C LEU A 1105 -33.82 -19.70 49.58
N LEU A 1106 -35.05 -19.83 50.09
CA LEU A 1106 -35.41 -20.74 51.19
C LEU A 1106 -35.49 -22.23 50.79
N GLN A 1107 -35.60 -22.54 49.49
CA GLN A 1107 -35.79 -23.91 49.00
C GLN A 1107 -34.50 -24.64 48.58
N GLY A 1108 -33.39 -23.93 48.32
CA GLY A 1108 -32.20 -24.58 47.74
C GLY A 1108 -30.88 -23.82 47.82
N SER A 1109 -30.67 -22.95 48.82
CA SER A 1109 -29.42 -22.19 48.96
C SER A 1109 -28.70 -22.42 50.29
N LEU A 1110 -27.37 -22.27 50.30
CA LEU A 1110 -26.54 -22.25 51.52
C LEU A 1110 -26.93 -21.09 52.47
N ALA A 1111 -27.70 -20.13 51.99
CA ALA A 1111 -28.19 -18.99 52.76
C ALA A 1111 -29.52 -19.27 53.49
N GLN A 1112 -30.08 -20.49 53.42
CA GLN A 1112 -31.38 -20.82 54.02
C GLN A 1112 -31.44 -20.54 55.53
N GLU A 1113 -30.42 -20.97 56.28
CA GLU A 1113 -30.36 -20.79 57.74
C GLU A 1113 -30.25 -19.33 58.16
N PRO A 1114 -29.27 -18.54 57.66
CA PRO A 1114 -29.16 -17.12 58.04
C PRO A 1114 -30.35 -16.29 57.53
N LEU A 1115 -30.94 -16.64 56.37
CA LEU A 1115 -32.15 -15.99 55.86
C LEU A 1115 -33.37 -16.27 56.75
N ALA A 1116 -33.55 -17.51 57.19
CA ALA A 1116 -34.67 -17.88 58.05
C ALA A 1116 -34.58 -17.22 59.43
N ALA A 1117 -33.36 -17.08 59.98
CA ALA A 1117 -33.13 -16.33 61.21
C ALA A 1117 -33.44 -14.83 61.03
N PHE A 1118 -32.94 -14.22 59.95
CA PHE A 1118 -33.13 -12.79 59.64
C PHE A 1118 -34.60 -12.40 59.41
N LEU A 1119 -35.37 -13.20 58.67
CA LEU A 1119 -36.80 -12.94 58.44
C LEU A 1119 -37.63 -12.98 59.74
N LEU A 1120 -37.11 -13.61 60.80
CA LEU A 1120 -37.75 -13.73 62.11
C LEU A 1120 -37.23 -12.70 63.13
N GLU A 1121 -36.34 -11.79 62.72
CA GLU A 1121 -35.90 -10.64 63.52
C GLU A 1121 -37.01 -9.58 63.66
N PRO A 1122 -36.98 -8.75 64.72
CA PRO A 1122 -38.02 -7.75 64.96
C PRO A 1122 -38.06 -6.68 63.87
N GLY A 1123 -39.24 -6.46 63.28
CA GLY A 1123 -39.49 -5.56 62.16
C GLY A 1123 -39.62 -6.26 60.81
N ASN A 1124 -38.98 -7.42 60.62
CA ASN A 1124 -38.89 -8.09 59.32
C ASN A 1124 -40.08 -9.02 59.04
N LEU A 1125 -40.54 -9.75 60.05
CA LEU A 1125 -41.73 -10.60 59.95
C LEU A 1125 -42.99 -9.75 59.76
N GLU A 1126 -43.01 -8.59 60.42
CA GLU A 1126 -44.08 -7.60 60.36
C GLU A 1126 -44.27 -7.04 58.96
N VAL A 1127 -43.20 -6.89 58.16
CA VAL A 1127 -43.30 -6.52 56.73
C VAL A 1127 -44.04 -7.58 55.93
N LEU A 1128 -43.74 -8.87 56.13
CA LEU A 1128 -44.43 -9.97 55.44
C LEU A 1128 -45.91 -10.06 55.83
N LEU A 1129 -46.22 -9.81 57.10
CA LEU A 1129 -47.60 -9.78 57.60
C LEU A 1129 -48.35 -8.53 57.09
N ALA A 1130 -47.69 -7.38 57.00
CA ALA A 1130 -48.28 -6.16 56.46
C ALA A 1130 -48.68 -6.31 54.97
N LEU A 1131 -47.98 -7.14 54.20
CA LEU A 1131 -48.36 -7.48 52.83
C LEU A 1131 -49.72 -8.19 52.74
N LEU A 1132 -50.09 -8.98 53.76
CA LEU A 1132 -51.41 -9.64 53.81
C LEU A 1132 -52.56 -8.66 54.06
N VAL A 1133 -52.26 -7.54 54.72
CA VAL A 1133 -53.23 -6.50 55.12
C VAL A 1133 -53.45 -5.46 54.01
N ARG A 1134 -52.69 -5.51 52.91
CA ARG A 1134 -52.76 -4.53 51.83
C ARG A 1134 -54.13 -4.57 51.10
N PRO A 1135 -54.83 -3.43 50.94
CA PRO A 1135 -56.13 -3.40 50.26
C PRO A 1135 -55.97 -3.68 48.75
N LYS A 1136 -56.87 -4.50 48.19
CA LYS A 1136 -56.91 -4.90 46.75
C LYS A 1136 -55.70 -5.69 46.25
N SER A 1137 -55.15 -6.61 47.07
CA SER A 1137 -54.04 -7.47 46.66
C SER A 1137 -54.46 -8.56 45.67
N LEU A 1138 -53.58 -8.89 44.72
CA LEU A 1138 -53.73 -10.05 43.83
C LEU A 1138 -53.85 -11.35 44.66
N PRO A 1139 -54.76 -12.30 44.34
CA PRO A 1139 -54.98 -13.51 45.14
C PRO A 1139 -53.75 -14.42 45.25
N LEU A 1140 -52.77 -14.27 44.34
CA LEU A 1140 -51.48 -14.95 44.35
C LEU A 1140 -50.55 -14.47 45.47
N LEU A 1141 -50.67 -13.22 45.93
CA LEU A 1141 -49.78 -12.62 46.92
C LEU A 1141 -49.93 -13.27 48.32
N PRO A 1142 -51.15 -13.42 48.88
CA PRO A 1142 -51.33 -14.12 50.15
C PRO A 1142 -50.84 -15.58 50.13
N ASP A 1143 -51.00 -16.28 49.00
CA ASP A 1143 -50.53 -17.66 48.85
C ASP A 1143 -48.99 -17.76 48.92
N ARG A 1144 -48.26 -16.85 48.27
CA ARG A 1144 -46.78 -16.82 48.35
C ARG A 1144 -46.28 -16.53 49.76
N VAL A 1145 -46.88 -15.57 50.46
CA VAL A 1145 -46.54 -15.27 51.87
C VAL A 1145 -46.78 -16.50 52.76
N CYS A 1146 -47.92 -17.18 52.62
CA CYS A 1146 -48.20 -18.40 53.37
C CYS A 1146 -47.25 -19.56 53.05
N LYS A 1147 -46.77 -19.67 51.80
CA LYS A 1147 -45.73 -20.64 51.43
C LYS A 1147 -44.40 -20.34 52.13
N ILE A 1148 -44.01 -19.07 52.24
CA ILE A 1148 -42.80 -18.64 52.95
C ILE A 1148 -42.90 -19.00 54.43
N LEU A 1149 -43.99 -18.59 55.08
CA LEU A 1149 -44.21 -18.86 56.51
C LEU A 1149 -44.20 -20.36 56.82
N ARG A 1150 -44.86 -21.19 56.01
CA ARG A 1150 -44.80 -22.65 56.15
C ARG A 1150 -43.40 -23.21 56.00
N ARG A 1151 -42.61 -22.68 55.06
CA ARG A 1151 -41.22 -23.14 54.85
C ARG A 1151 -40.32 -22.76 56.02
N LEU A 1152 -40.54 -21.60 56.64
CA LEU A 1152 -39.86 -21.21 57.87
C LEU A 1152 -40.22 -22.15 59.03
N GLN A 1153 -41.50 -22.51 59.17
CA GLN A 1153 -41.96 -23.45 60.21
C GLN A 1153 -41.32 -24.84 60.07
N GLN A 1154 -41.21 -25.36 58.85
CA GLN A 1154 -40.61 -26.67 58.56
C GLN A 1154 -39.08 -26.70 58.76
N ASN A 1155 -38.45 -25.58 59.11
CA ASN A 1155 -37.02 -25.54 59.36
C ASN A 1155 -36.69 -25.99 60.79
N GLU A 1156 -36.24 -27.23 60.92
CA GLU A 1156 -35.91 -27.88 62.20
C GLU A 1156 -34.71 -27.23 62.93
N ARG A 1157 -33.88 -26.45 62.23
CA ARG A 1157 -32.67 -25.83 62.79
C ARG A 1157 -32.88 -24.44 63.41
N LEU A 1158 -34.12 -23.94 63.46
CA LEU A 1158 -34.43 -22.62 64.02
C LEU A 1158 -34.46 -22.61 65.56
N PRO A 1159 -33.97 -21.53 66.22
CA PRO A 1159 -34.11 -21.33 67.65
C PRO A 1159 -35.56 -21.27 68.11
N GLU A 1160 -35.85 -21.78 69.31
CA GLU A 1160 -37.22 -21.83 69.86
C GLU A 1160 -37.84 -20.43 70.03
N ARG A 1161 -37.04 -19.41 70.33
CA ARG A 1161 -37.49 -18.00 70.38
C ARG A 1161 -38.04 -17.52 69.03
N SER A 1162 -37.36 -17.85 67.92
CA SER A 1162 -37.80 -17.48 66.57
C SER A 1162 -39.07 -18.22 66.16
N ARG A 1163 -39.23 -19.49 66.60
CA ARG A 1163 -40.47 -20.26 66.43
C ARG A 1163 -41.65 -19.66 67.20
N GLN A 1164 -41.42 -19.19 68.42
CA GLN A 1164 -42.43 -18.53 69.22
C GLN A 1164 -42.94 -17.23 68.56
N ARG A 1165 -42.05 -16.48 67.90
CA ARG A 1165 -42.43 -15.28 67.12
C ARG A 1165 -43.17 -15.62 65.83
N LEU A 1166 -42.74 -16.64 65.09
CA LEU A 1166 -43.48 -17.13 63.91
C LEU A 1166 -44.92 -17.55 64.27
N ARG A 1167 -45.10 -18.11 65.47
CA ARG A 1167 -46.40 -18.46 66.04
C ARG A 1167 -47.16 -17.27 66.64
N LEU A 1168 -46.65 -16.04 66.53
CA LEU A 1168 -47.26 -14.82 67.06
C LEU A 1168 -47.70 -14.93 68.54
N ARG A 1169 -46.96 -15.69 69.36
CA ARG A 1169 -47.37 -16.05 70.73
C ARG A 1169 -47.59 -14.85 71.66
N GLU A 1170 -46.93 -13.72 71.37
CA GLU A 1170 -47.03 -12.49 72.15
C GLU A 1170 -48.22 -11.59 71.76
N CYS A 1171 -48.71 -11.68 70.51
CA CYS A 1171 -49.74 -10.78 69.96
C CYS A 1171 -51.08 -11.48 69.65
N GLY A 1172 -51.07 -12.80 69.41
CA GLY A 1172 -52.23 -13.59 68.99
C GLY A 1172 -52.64 -13.36 67.53
N LEU A 1173 -53.27 -14.36 66.92
CA LEU A 1173 -53.75 -14.31 65.52
C LEU A 1173 -54.98 -13.41 65.34
N GLN A 1174 -55.75 -13.21 66.41
CA GLN A 1174 -57.02 -12.49 66.38
C GLN A 1174 -56.87 -11.05 65.86
N GLY A 1175 -55.76 -10.38 66.17
CA GLY A 1175 -55.47 -9.04 65.66
C GLY A 1175 -55.16 -9.02 64.15
N LEU A 1176 -54.46 -10.01 63.63
CA LEU A 1176 -54.19 -10.14 62.19
C LEU A 1176 -55.48 -10.42 61.41
N VAL A 1177 -56.32 -11.32 61.94
CA VAL A 1177 -57.62 -11.67 61.37
C VAL A 1177 -58.54 -10.44 61.24
N ALA A 1178 -58.57 -9.59 62.27
CA ALA A 1178 -59.39 -8.38 62.27
C ALA A 1178 -58.92 -7.31 61.27
N CYS A 1179 -57.63 -7.31 60.91
CA CYS A 1179 -57.04 -6.36 59.98
C CYS A 1179 -57.10 -6.80 58.51
N LEU A 1180 -57.55 -8.03 58.21
CA LEU A 1180 -57.64 -8.51 56.84
C LEU A 1180 -58.80 -7.83 56.08
N PRO A 1181 -58.60 -7.34 54.85
CA PRO A 1181 -59.67 -6.72 54.06
C PRO A 1181 -60.78 -7.72 53.70
N GLU A 1182 -62.03 -7.26 53.68
CA GLU A 1182 -63.15 -8.09 53.22
C GLU A 1182 -62.92 -8.54 51.76
N GLY A 1183 -62.88 -9.86 51.51
CA GLY A 1183 -62.71 -10.45 50.18
C GLY A 1183 -61.29 -10.91 49.80
N THR A 1184 -60.26 -10.77 50.66
CA THR A 1184 -58.89 -11.28 50.40
C THR A 1184 -58.67 -12.72 50.87
N VAL A 1185 -59.72 -13.40 51.34
CA VAL A 1185 -59.62 -14.71 51.99
C VAL A 1185 -59.54 -15.81 50.95
N SER A 1186 -58.32 -16.24 50.62
CA SER A 1186 -58.09 -17.37 49.72
C SER A 1186 -58.14 -18.72 50.47
N PRO A 1187 -58.56 -19.82 49.82
CA PRO A 1187 -58.52 -21.18 50.39
C PRO A 1187 -57.12 -21.57 50.90
N GLN A 1188 -56.09 -21.06 50.23
CA GLN A 1188 -54.68 -21.33 50.51
C GLN A 1188 -54.17 -20.54 51.73
N LEU A 1189 -54.68 -19.32 51.95
CA LEU A 1189 -54.41 -18.50 53.14
C LEU A 1189 -54.97 -19.18 54.40
N CYS A 1190 -56.24 -19.58 54.38
CA CYS A 1190 -56.87 -20.27 55.51
C CYS A 1190 -56.18 -21.62 55.81
N GLN A 1191 -55.89 -22.42 54.78
CA GLN A 1191 -55.18 -23.70 54.96
C GLN A 1191 -53.72 -23.50 55.40
N GLY A 1192 -53.06 -22.46 54.89
CA GLY A 1192 -51.69 -22.09 55.25
C GLY A 1192 -51.57 -21.68 56.71
N LEU A 1193 -52.47 -20.81 57.17
CA LEU A 1193 -52.59 -20.41 58.57
C LEU A 1193 -52.96 -21.63 59.44
N TYR A 1194 -53.98 -22.40 59.10
CA TYR A 1194 -54.35 -23.60 59.87
C TYR A 1194 -53.16 -24.57 60.07
N LYS A 1195 -52.39 -24.87 59.01
CA LYS A 1195 -51.21 -25.74 59.07
C LYS A 1195 -50.03 -25.15 59.85
N LEU A 1196 -49.88 -23.82 59.86
CA LEU A 1196 -48.87 -23.12 60.67
C LEU A 1196 -49.03 -23.36 62.17
N PHE A 1197 -50.25 -23.63 62.64
CA PHE A 1197 -50.55 -23.77 64.07
C PHE A 1197 -50.79 -25.21 64.54
N LEU A 1198 -51.07 -26.17 63.64
CA LEU A 1198 -51.16 -27.60 64.02
C LEU A 1198 -49.80 -28.31 64.17
N GLY A 1199 -48.72 -27.78 63.59
CA GLY A 1199 -47.39 -28.40 63.64
C GLY A 1199 -46.57 -28.09 64.91
N ALA A 1200 -47.22 -27.83 66.05
CA ALA A 1200 -46.56 -27.41 67.29
C ALA A 1200 -46.97 -28.30 68.47
N ASP A 1201 -46.00 -28.70 69.30
CA ASP A 1201 -46.22 -29.48 70.53
C ASP A 1201 -47.07 -28.75 71.60
N CYS A 1202 -47.53 -27.52 71.34
CA CYS A 1202 -48.43 -26.74 72.18
C CYS A 1202 -49.46 -25.99 71.33
N LEU A 1203 -50.71 -26.48 71.30
CA LEU A 1203 -51.83 -25.87 70.57
C LEU A 1203 -52.38 -24.64 71.32
N ASN A 1204 -52.39 -23.47 70.67
CA ASN A 1204 -53.07 -22.28 71.19
C ASN A 1204 -54.52 -22.22 70.66
N LEU A 1205 -55.49 -22.46 71.53
CA LEU A 1205 -56.90 -22.64 71.14
C LEU A 1205 -57.58 -21.33 70.71
N SER A 1206 -57.14 -20.19 71.22
CA SER A 1206 -57.64 -18.87 70.80
C SER A 1206 -57.31 -18.58 69.33
N ASP A 1207 -56.11 -18.96 68.90
CA ASP A 1207 -55.63 -18.79 67.53
C ASP A 1207 -56.35 -19.75 66.56
N LEU A 1208 -56.63 -20.98 67.01
CA LEU A 1208 -57.45 -21.93 66.25
C LEU A 1208 -58.85 -21.38 65.98
N MET A 1209 -59.49 -20.79 67.00
CA MET A 1209 -60.80 -20.15 66.86
C MET A 1209 -60.77 -18.94 65.90
N ALA A 1210 -59.69 -18.16 65.89
CA ALA A 1210 -59.50 -17.05 64.95
C ALA A 1210 -59.35 -17.52 63.49
N VAL A 1211 -58.67 -18.65 63.25
CA VAL A 1211 -58.60 -19.27 61.89
C VAL A 1211 -59.96 -19.80 61.46
N VAL A 1212 -60.75 -20.38 62.38
CA VAL A 1212 -62.13 -20.81 62.08
C VAL A 1212 -63.01 -19.61 61.75
N GLN A 1213 -62.89 -18.49 62.48
CA GLN A 1213 -63.57 -17.24 62.16
C GLN A 1213 -63.22 -16.72 60.76
N LEU A 1214 -61.94 -16.74 60.37
CA LEU A 1214 -61.51 -16.39 59.01
C LEU A 1214 -62.18 -17.28 57.95
N SER A 1215 -62.33 -18.57 58.22
CA SER A 1215 -62.92 -19.50 57.24
C SER A 1215 -64.39 -19.24 56.95
N LEU A 1216 -65.10 -18.55 57.84
CA LEU A 1216 -66.50 -18.16 57.62
C LEU A 1216 -66.64 -17.18 56.45
N GLN A 1217 -65.57 -16.45 56.11
CA GLN A 1217 -65.50 -15.53 54.97
C GLN A 1217 -65.01 -16.22 53.69
N ALA A 1218 -64.74 -17.54 53.72
CA ALA A 1218 -64.19 -18.31 52.60
C ALA A 1218 -65.24 -19.23 51.92
N ASP A 1219 -64.91 -19.72 50.73
CA ASP A 1219 -65.74 -20.65 49.97
C ASP A 1219 -66.08 -21.95 50.74
N LEU A 1220 -67.21 -22.57 50.40
CA LEU A 1220 -67.73 -23.77 51.06
C LEU A 1220 -66.72 -24.93 51.12
N SER A 1221 -65.87 -25.08 50.10
CA SER A 1221 -64.82 -26.10 50.04
C SER A 1221 -63.77 -25.96 51.14
N VAL A 1222 -63.48 -24.73 51.56
CA VAL A 1222 -62.51 -24.39 52.61
C VAL A 1222 -63.10 -24.65 53.98
N ARG A 1223 -64.35 -24.21 54.19
CA ARG A 1223 -65.12 -24.48 55.40
C ARG A 1223 -65.24 -25.97 55.66
N LEU A 1224 -65.59 -26.76 54.65
CA LEU A 1224 -65.63 -28.23 54.74
C LEU A 1224 -64.28 -28.86 55.10
N ASN A 1225 -63.18 -28.36 54.53
CA ASN A 1225 -61.85 -28.87 54.83
C ASN A 1225 -61.44 -28.58 56.28
N ILE A 1226 -61.69 -27.35 56.75
CA ILE A 1226 -61.42 -26.95 58.14
C ILE A 1226 -62.32 -27.73 59.11
N CYS A 1227 -63.60 -27.95 58.78
CA CYS A 1227 -64.48 -28.84 59.54
C CYS A 1227 -63.91 -30.25 59.68
N ARG A 1228 -63.42 -30.85 58.58
CA ARG A 1228 -62.81 -32.19 58.59
C ARG A 1228 -61.55 -32.24 59.45
N GLN A 1229 -60.70 -31.22 59.34
CA GLN A 1229 -59.45 -31.17 60.12
C GLN A 1229 -59.71 -30.89 61.61
N LEU A 1230 -60.67 -30.03 61.94
CA LEU A 1230 -61.11 -29.77 63.31
C LEU A 1230 -61.77 -31.01 63.92
N PHE A 1231 -62.55 -31.75 63.13
CA PHE A 1231 -63.11 -33.05 63.52
C PHE A 1231 -62.03 -34.10 63.80
N HIS A 1232 -61.03 -34.23 62.92
CA HIS A 1232 -59.89 -35.12 63.14
C HIS A 1232 -59.11 -34.76 64.42
N LEU A 1233 -58.87 -33.47 64.67
CA LEU A 1233 -58.17 -32.99 65.85
C LEU A 1233 -58.95 -33.25 67.15
N ILE A 1234 -60.27 -33.06 67.12
CA ILE A 1234 -61.18 -33.41 68.22
C ILE A 1234 -61.20 -34.94 68.47
N TYR A 1235 -61.15 -35.73 67.39
CA TYR A 1235 -61.16 -37.19 67.47
C TYR A 1235 -59.83 -37.76 67.98
N GLU A 1236 -58.69 -37.23 67.56
CA GLU A 1236 -57.36 -37.67 68.01
C GLU A 1236 -57.03 -37.21 69.44
N GLN A 1237 -57.54 -36.06 69.89
CA GLN A 1237 -57.30 -35.53 71.23
C GLN A 1237 -58.61 -35.06 71.90
N PRO A 1238 -59.30 -35.94 72.66
CA PRO A 1238 -60.61 -35.62 73.24
C PRO A 1238 -60.56 -34.50 74.31
N ASP A 1239 -59.40 -34.27 74.93
CA ASP A 1239 -59.20 -33.20 75.92
C ASP A 1239 -59.30 -31.79 75.33
N ILE A 1240 -59.07 -31.65 74.01
CA ILE A 1240 -59.19 -30.38 73.30
C ILE A 1240 -60.62 -29.83 73.33
N VAL A 1241 -61.64 -30.70 73.32
CA VAL A 1241 -63.05 -30.29 73.36
C VAL A 1241 -63.37 -29.50 74.63
N ARG A 1242 -62.82 -29.94 75.77
CA ARG A 1242 -63.00 -29.26 77.07
C ARG A 1242 -62.28 -27.91 77.11
N LEU A 1243 -61.17 -27.78 76.39
CA LEU A 1243 -60.39 -26.54 76.34
C LEU A 1243 -60.93 -25.55 75.30
N LEU A 1244 -61.51 -26.03 74.19
CA LEU A 1244 -62.26 -25.23 73.21
C LEU A 1244 -63.51 -24.60 73.84
N ALA A 1245 -64.24 -25.35 74.65
CA ALA A 1245 -65.42 -24.86 75.35
C ALA A 1245 -65.13 -23.74 76.37
N ARG A 1246 -63.85 -23.52 76.71
CA ARG A 1246 -63.39 -22.42 77.58
C ARG A 1246 -63.03 -21.14 76.81
N GLN A 1247 -62.99 -21.17 75.48
CA GLN A 1247 -62.65 -20.01 74.65
C GLN A 1247 -63.84 -19.08 74.43
N ALA A 1248 -63.67 -17.77 74.56
CA ALA A 1248 -64.77 -16.84 74.31
C ALA A 1248 -65.25 -16.90 72.85
N GLY A 1249 -66.57 -16.96 72.63
CA GLY A 1249 -67.17 -16.97 71.28
C GLY A 1249 -67.16 -18.32 70.56
N TRP A 1250 -66.76 -19.42 71.22
CA TRP A 1250 -66.67 -20.74 70.57
C TRP A 1250 -67.98 -21.25 69.97
N GLN A 1251 -69.11 -20.98 70.64
CA GLN A 1251 -70.44 -21.41 70.21
C GLN A 1251 -70.87 -20.75 68.89
N ASP A 1252 -70.75 -19.42 68.79
CA ASP A 1252 -71.14 -18.65 67.61
C ASP A 1252 -70.28 -19.00 66.40
N VAL A 1253 -68.97 -19.19 66.61
CA VAL A 1253 -68.04 -19.51 65.52
C VAL A 1253 -68.24 -20.93 64.99
N LEU A 1254 -68.37 -21.93 65.87
CA LEU A 1254 -68.57 -23.32 65.43
C LEU A 1254 -69.98 -23.52 64.85
N THR A 1255 -71.01 -22.88 65.41
CA THR A 1255 -72.37 -22.98 64.84
C THR A 1255 -72.43 -22.38 63.43
N ARG A 1256 -71.86 -21.18 63.19
CA ARG A 1256 -71.76 -20.59 61.84
C ARG A 1256 -70.87 -21.36 60.88
N LEU A 1257 -69.98 -22.21 61.39
CA LEU A 1257 -69.15 -23.08 60.56
C LEU A 1257 -69.93 -24.32 60.09
N TYR A 1258 -70.77 -24.88 60.97
CA TYR A 1258 -71.54 -26.11 60.70
C TYR A 1258 -72.90 -25.86 60.02
N VAL A 1259 -73.48 -24.67 60.20
CA VAL A 1259 -74.69 -24.18 59.52
C VAL A 1259 -74.31 -23.50 58.22
#